data_AF-A0A016SJT6-F1
#
_entry.id   AF-A0A016SJT6-F1
#
_cell.length_a   1.000
_cell.length_b   1.000
_cell.length_c   1.000
_cell.angle_alpha   90.00
_cell.angle_beta   90.00
_cell.angle_gamma   90.00
#
_symmetry.space_group_name_H-M   'P 1'
#
loop_
_entity.id
_entity.type
_entity.pdbx_description
1 polymer ?
#
loop_
_entity_poly.entity_id
_entity_poly.type
_entity_poly.pdbx_seq_one_letter_code
_entity_poly.pdbx_strand_id
1 'polypeptide(L)'
;MDVKCSHIDHIFNFSRRKQRIQTEFVLQIKTVLAVLAVIMSVPSEAAPPVDKMNPYDPETSSCFFQGRLSLYRKIYNMNTKICLNFYGRLELDPNMEEVELQQIATIEGCLIIHGTKIKVASLRQITSLQPNFERCEYSHALLIYDNPRLTEIEFSGELDVHSTDVFIRLNPKLSKEKVTGASFKVDIGDKTDCLVSSAEKNRKCKRIIGDVNFDQLSSDTWERIEEVHGTVQIKNTQAEHLYRMQDLKIFGWKSPALVISDNENLVDIAALLSMEISAEGKALLISNNPNICHNVVERKQLQDWLKKMKVTVTFNEKCLKSCAGGRISYGYLAGLDKQCNTIEGNLIIEKLQKLPDEITKLQQLEKIHGRIIVTNNDGITELSFLENIKEIQTRDKNDRYSLLIYGNANLRGIQFSKDLHIDKSEVFIRANPRLSRDGVKGASFRVDVGTSTDCLANAADGNRYCTMAIGDIKYGELSTSTWQRLQTVEGSVSIENADVVNLDAMKNLTIVAWKTPALTIVRNEKLADIGALLTINVVSKKASVKIKNNPNICHNIAERKKLEQWLKKNGAYSRFSDKCLKSCVGGQVTQSYLAQLDKHCNAIDGHLTISGLGVLPTDIAKLEQVEKIDGRVLITNNKAIEKLDFFKNLKELTNTKDDEYKHNLMIYGNENLKEIEFSENFRLDPRVVLIRVNPKLTSEGMKKSNLKVDIGDSSDCLASAAEKNRECRALVGDINFNDLSANAWKRIQTVEGTVSVVNSNAETLDSLRHLHIAGWKAPALIVTNNRKLIDIYALTTMDIESKAPQLKVKDNPYICHNVAERKLLEKWLLQRQSTVEFSNRCLKSCPGGTVSPTYLANLHKHCNVINGNLMITGITKNNAGLNMGSWWRNKRANVIP
;
A
#
# COMPACT_ATOMS: atom_id res chain seq x y z
N MET A 1 39.25 -4.44 -54.93
CA MET A 1 39.07 -5.75 -55.59
C MET A 1 37.64 -6.20 -55.34
N ASP A 2 37.01 -6.54 -56.44
CA ASP A 2 35.88 -7.44 -56.61
C ASP A 2 34.44 -7.05 -56.26
N VAL A 3 33.63 -7.56 -57.18
CA VAL A 3 32.29 -7.22 -57.63
C VAL A 3 31.52 -8.54 -57.69
N LYS A 4 30.19 -8.47 -57.45
CA LYS A 4 29.13 -9.50 -57.65
C LYS A 4 29.10 -10.64 -56.61
N CYS A 5 27.96 -11.16 -56.16
CA CYS A 5 26.55 -11.10 -56.58
C CYS A 5 25.65 -11.63 -55.44
N SER A 6 24.41 -11.14 -55.26
CA SER A 6 23.16 -11.92 -55.44
C SER A 6 21.90 -11.32 -54.78
N HIS A 7 20.84 -11.24 -55.62
CA HIS A 7 19.37 -11.30 -55.42
C HIS A 7 18.73 -10.98 -54.06
N ILE A 8 17.81 -10.01 -53.93
CA ILE A 8 16.43 -9.92 -54.49
C ILE A 8 15.55 -11.07 -54.02
N ASP A 9 14.76 -10.85 -52.95
CA ASP A 9 13.29 -10.95 -52.96
C ASP A 9 12.69 -10.52 -51.61
N HIS A 10 11.46 -10.01 -51.63
CA HIS A 10 10.60 -9.65 -50.49
C HIS A 10 10.68 -8.24 -49.85
N ILE A 11 10.69 -7.17 -50.65
CA ILE A 11 9.94 -5.93 -50.32
C ILE A 11 9.24 -5.42 -51.59
N PHE A 12 8.35 -6.24 -52.14
CA PHE A 12 7.46 -5.89 -53.25
C PHE A 12 6.04 -6.33 -52.91
N ASN A 13 5.41 -5.72 -51.89
CA ASN A 13 3.97 -5.93 -51.70
C ASN A 13 3.22 -4.90 -50.85
N PHE A 14 3.52 -3.59 -50.97
CA PHE A 14 2.53 -2.57 -50.55
C PHE A 14 2.56 -1.25 -51.35
N SER A 15 3.33 -1.19 -52.44
CA SER A 15 3.39 -0.04 -53.36
C SER A 15 2.48 -0.20 -54.62
N ARG A 16 1.87 -1.38 -54.83
CA ARG A 16 1.05 -1.68 -56.02
C ARG A 16 -0.47 -1.56 -55.86
N ARG A 17 -0.98 -0.98 -54.76
CA ARG A 17 -2.43 -0.73 -54.60
C ARG A 17 -2.87 0.74 -54.62
N LYS A 18 -1.94 1.69 -54.76
CA LYS A 18 -2.29 3.14 -54.90
C LYS A 18 -2.15 3.68 -56.32
N GLN A 19 -1.45 2.99 -57.21
CA GLN A 19 -1.19 3.45 -58.58
C GLN A 19 -2.21 2.94 -59.63
N ARG A 20 -3.30 2.29 -59.19
CA ARG A 20 -4.39 1.83 -60.08
C ARG A 20 -5.73 2.52 -59.83
N ILE A 21 -5.83 3.38 -58.82
CA ILE A 21 -7.02 4.23 -58.56
C ILE A 21 -6.81 5.67 -59.08
N GLN A 22 -5.56 6.06 -59.38
CA GLN A 22 -5.25 7.38 -59.93
C GLN A 22 -5.36 7.49 -61.46
N THR A 23 -5.57 6.39 -62.20
CA THR A 23 -5.60 6.44 -63.68
C THR A 23 -7.01 6.35 -64.27
N GLU A 24 -8.02 5.88 -63.53
CA GLU A 24 -9.43 5.93 -63.96
C GLU A 24 -10.13 7.23 -63.55
N PHE A 25 -9.66 7.92 -62.49
CA PHE A 25 -10.24 9.20 -62.07
C PHE A 25 -9.83 10.38 -62.99
N VAL A 26 -8.65 10.31 -63.62
CA VAL A 26 -8.14 11.39 -64.50
C VAL A 26 -8.83 11.38 -65.87
N LEU A 27 -9.41 10.27 -66.30
CA LEU A 27 -10.10 10.18 -67.60
C LEU A 27 -11.58 10.56 -67.50
N GLN A 28 -12.26 10.31 -66.37
CA GLN A 28 -13.62 10.81 -66.11
C GLN A 28 -13.63 12.30 -65.77
N ILE A 29 -12.55 12.84 -65.19
CA ILE A 29 -12.43 14.29 -64.94
C ILE A 29 -12.33 15.08 -66.25
N LYS A 30 -11.71 14.57 -67.32
CA LYS A 30 -11.64 15.30 -68.61
C LYS A 30 -12.96 15.33 -69.38
N THR A 31 -13.79 14.29 -69.27
CA THR A 31 -15.12 14.27 -69.92
C THR A 31 -16.17 15.03 -69.11
N VAL A 32 -16.08 15.02 -67.77
CA VAL A 32 -16.92 15.88 -66.92
C VAL A 32 -16.49 17.35 -66.99
N LEU A 33 -15.20 17.66 -67.15
CA LEU A 33 -14.75 19.03 -67.43
C LEU A 33 -15.19 19.53 -68.82
N ALA A 34 -15.27 18.65 -69.83
CA ALA A 34 -15.76 19.03 -71.15
C ALA A 34 -17.30 19.19 -71.21
N VAL A 35 -18.05 18.48 -70.36
CA VAL A 35 -19.52 18.58 -70.29
C VAL A 35 -19.99 19.64 -69.28
N LEU A 36 -19.25 19.91 -68.19
CA LEU A 36 -19.51 21.10 -67.35
C LEU A 36 -19.16 22.41 -68.08
N ALA A 37 -18.19 22.39 -69.00
CA ALA A 37 -17.90 23.54 -69.85
C ALA A 37 -19.03 23.85 -70.88
N VAL A 38 -20.00 22.96 -71.06
CA VAL A 38 -21.11 23.12 -72.02
C VAL A 38 -22.48 23.33 -71.33
N ILE A 39 -22.58 23.15 -70.00
CA ILE A 39 -23.83 23.42 -69.23
C ILE A 39 -23.72 24.66 -68.32
N MET A 40 -22.55 25.31 -68.24
CA MET A 40 -22.41 26.63 -67.60
C MET A 40 -21.80 27.66 -68.56
N SER A 41 -22.38 27.81 -69.75
CA SER A 41 -22.36 29.11 -70.44
C SER A 41 -23.37 30.04 -69.77
N VAL A 42 -23.08 30.38 -68.52
CA VAL A 42 -23.39 31.72 -68.01
C VAL A 42 -22.45 32.64 -68.79
N PRO A 43 -22.91 33.76 -69.37
CA PRO A 43 -22.00 34.64 -70.07
C PRO A 43 -20.85 35.01 -69.14
N SER A 44 -19.64 34.64 -69.52
CA SER A 44 -18.42 35.23 -68.98
C SER A 44 -18.60 36.74 -69.13
N GLU A 45 -18.71 37.47 -68.02
CA GLU A 45 -18.42 38.90 -68.02
C GLU A 45 -17.09 39.05 -68.77
N ALA A 46 -17.11 39.87 -69.82
CA ALA A 46 -15.89 40.22 -70.52
C ALA A 46 -14.92 40.76 -69.46
N ALA A 47 -13.66 40.31 -69.48
CA ALA A 47 -12.64 40.91 -68.62
C ALA A 47 -12.71 42.44 -68.77
N PRO A 48 -12.67 43.20 -67.66
CA PRO A 48 -12.86 44.65 -67.72
C PRO A 48 -11.84 45.24 -68.70
N PRO A 49 -12.22 46.25 -69.48
CA PRO A 49 -11.34 46.86 -70.48
C PRO A 49 -10.12 47.58 -69.88
N VAL A 50 -10.06 47.72 -68.54
CA VAL A 50 -9.02 48.45 -67.82
C VAL A 50 -8.62 47.75 -66.51
N ASP A 51 -7.36 47.95 -66.11
CA ASP A 51 -6.81 47.48 -64.83
C ASP A 51 -5.71 48.43 -64.31
N LYS A 52 -4.97 48.03 -63.27
CA LYS A 52 -3.90 48.84 -62.69
C LYS A 52 -2.72 49.09 -63.64
N MET A 53 -2.43 48.17 -64.57
CA MET A 53 -1.36 48.29 -65.55
C MET A 53 -1.82 49.05 -66.81
N ASN A 54 -3.10 48.91 -67.17
CA ASN A 54 -3.75 49.59 -68.28
C ASN A 54 -4.94 50.43 -67.75
N PRO A 55 -4.67 51.62 -67.17
CA PRO A 55 -5.65 52.36 -66.39
C PRO A 55 -6.68 53.15 -67.21
N TYR A 56 -6.64 53.06 -68.55
CA TYR A 56 -7.56 53.77 -69.43
C TYR A 56 -7.72 53.06 -70.77
N ASP A 57 -8.97 52.91 -71.20
CA ASP A 57 -9.36 52.43 -72.53
C ASP A 57 -10.19 53.51 -73.26
N PRO A 58 -9.69 54.09 -74.36
CA PRO A 58 -10.41 55.09 -75.13
C PRO A 58 -11.63 54.55 -75.87
N GLU A 59 -11.68 53.26 -76.23
CA GLU A 59 -12.78 52.69 -77.04
C GLU A 59 -14.08 52.64 -76.24
N THR A 60 -13.98 52.20 -74.99
CA THR A 60 -15.12 52.10 -74.07
C THR A 60 -15.24 53.28 -73.11
N SER A 61 -14.33 54.27 -73.22
CA SER A 61 -14.21 55.40 -72.26
C SER A 61 -14.14 54.91 -70.81
N SER A 62 -13.43 53.80 -70.59
CA SER A 62 -13.28 53.16 -69.29
C SER A 62 -12.01 53.62 -68.59
N CYS A 63 -12.05 53.79 -67.27
CA CYS A 63 -10.87 54.12 -66.49
C CYS A 63 -10.76 53.34 -65.18
N PHE A 64 -9.55 52.96 -64.81
CA PHE A 64 -9.25 52.36 -63.51
C PHE A 64 -8.49 53.33 -62.61
N PHE A 65 -9.03 53.62 -61.42
CA PHE A 65 -8.36 54.50 -60.46
C PHE A 65 -8.67 54.13 -59.01
N GLN A 66 -7.67 54.33 -58.14
CA GLN A 66 -7.80 54.15 -56.70
C GLN A 66 -7.19 55.34 -55.97
N GLY A 67 -8.03 56.19 -55.36
CA GLY A 67 -7.54 57.35 -54.61
C GLY A 67 -8.55 58.50 -54.52
N ARG A 68 -8.02 59.70 -54.28
CA ARG A 68 -8.83 60.91 -54.12
C ARG A 68 -9.17 61.60 -55.44
N LEU A 69 -10.30 62.30 -55.47
CA LEU A 69 -10.82 63.01 -56.62
C LEU A 69 -9.85 64.06 -57.17
N SER A 70 -9.10 64.78 -56.32
CA SER A 70 -8.08 65.75 -56.73
C SER A 70 -6.94 65.12 -57.53
N LEU A 71 -6.52 63.91 -57.18
CA LEU A 71 -5.50 63.17 -57.90
C LEU A 71 -6.08 62.54 -59.18
N TYR A 72 -7.29 62.00 -59.10
CA TYR A 72 -8.02 61.53 -60.28
C TYR A 72 -8.08 62.62 -61.37
N ARG A 73 -8.49 63.83 -61.00
CA ARG A 73 -8.53 64.99 -61.90
C ARG A 73 -7.16 65.27 -62.52
N LYS A 74 -6.08 65.22 -61.74
CA LYS A 74 -4.72 65.42 -62.28
C LYS A 74 -4.35 64.38 -63.33
N ILE A 75 -4.77 63.13 -63.15
CA ILE A 75 -4.40 62.02 -64.05
C ILE A 75 -5.24 62.04 -65.34
N TYR A 76 -6.54 62.31 -65.23
CA TYR A 76 -7.49 62.20 -66.34
C TYR A 76 -7.85 63.55 -66.99
N ASN A 77 -8.01 64.64 -66.23
CA ASN A 77 -8.29 65.97 -66.81
C ASN A 77 -7.08 66.59 -67.53
N MET A 78 -5.83 66.29 -67.13
CA MET A 78 -4.66 66.82 -67.86
C MET A 78 -4.44 66.18 -69.24
N ASN A 79 -5.12 65.06 -69.53
CA ASN A 79 -4.89 64.27 -70.74
C ASN A 79 -6.10 64.22 -71.70
N THR A 80 -7.13 65.06 -71.50
CA THR A 80 -8.39 65.05 -72.31
C THR A 80 -9.09 63.68 -72.37
N LYS A 81 -8.86 62.82 -71.38
CA LYS A 81 -9.40 61.45 -71.31
C LYS A 81 -10.76 61.48 -70.61
N ILE A 82 -11.82 61.17 -71.34
CA ILE A 82 -13.19 61.09 -70.82
C ILE A 82 -13.37 59.72 -70.15
N CYS A 83 -13.75 59.69 -68.88
CA CYS A 83 -14.07 58.45 -68.19
C CYS A 83 -15.56 58.37 -67.89
N LEU A 84 -16.25 57.56 -68.69
CA LEU A 84 -17.67 57.26 -68.56
C LEU A 84 -17.91 56.07 -67.63
N ASN A 85 -17.05 55.04 -67.75
CA ASN A 85 -17.13 53.81 -66.97
C ASN A 85 -15.95 53.71 -65.99
N PHE A 86 -16.23 53.90 -64.71
CA PHE A 86 -15.21 53.96 -63.67
C PHE A 86 -15.05 52.61 -62.96
N TYR A 87 -13.79 52.20 -62.77
CA TYR A 87 -13.40 50.99 -62.09
C TYR A 87 -12.45 51.31 -60.94
N GLY A 88 -12.77 50.88 -59.71
CA GLY A 88 -11.90 51.09 -58.55
C GLY A 88 -12.52 51.88 -57.40
N ARG A 89 -11.72 52.70 -56.72
CA ARG A 89 -12.12 53.44 -55.52
C ARG A 89 -11.94 54.94 -55.73
N LEU A 90 -13.05 55.68 -55.71
CA LEU A 90 -13.03 57.14 -55.79
C LEU A 90 -13.46 57.76 -54.46
N GLU A 91 -12.58 58.54 -53.85
CA GLU A 91 -12.84 59.23 -52.58
C GLU A 91 -12.83 60.75 -52.79
N LEU A 92 -13.83 61.47 -52.28
CA LEU A 92 -13.83 62.92 -52.35
C LEU A 92 -12.81 63.53 -51.39
N ASP A 93 -12.23 64.67 -51.78
CA ASP A 93 -11.22 65.32 -50.94
C ASP A 93 -11.83 65.94 -49.67
N PRO A 94 -11.14 65.81 -48.51
CA PRO A 94 -11.52 66.53 -47.31
C PRO A 94 -11.52 68.04 -47.57
N ASN A 95 -12.58 68.74 -47.15
CA ASN A 95 -12.83 70.18 -47.39
C ASN A 95 -13.44 70.58 -48.74
N MET A 96 -13.76 69.64 -49.63
CA MET A 96 -14.50 69.96 -50.85
C MET A 96 -15.86 70.59 -50.52
N GLU A 97 -16.23 71.68 -51.20
CA GLU A 97 -17.49 72.41 -50.98
C GLU A 97 -18.57 72.10 -52.03
N GLU A 98 -18.17 71.55 -53.18
CA GLU A 98 -19.06 71.13 -54.27
C GLU A 98 -18.62 69.79 -54.85
N VAL A 99 -19.57 68.91 -55.14
CA VAL A 99 -19.32 67.63 -55.82
C VAL A 99 -19.31 67.87 -57.32
N GLU A 100 -18.20 67.55 -57.97
CA GLU A 100 -18.10 67.65 -59.42
C GLU A 100 -17.35 66.43 -59.97
N LEU A 101 -18.12 65.40 -60.31
CA LEU A 101 -17.66 64.10 -60.84
C LEU A 101 -17.81 64.02 -62.37
N GLN A 102 -17.64 65.15 -63.07
CA GLN A 102 -18.03 65.32 -64.48
C GLN A 102 -17.76 64.06 -65.33
N GLN A 103 -18.81 63.58 -66.01
CA GLN A 103 -18.81 62.52 -67.03
C GLN A 103 -18.77 61.05 -66.57
N ILE A 104 -18.67 60.73 -65.27
CA ILE A 104 -18.78 59.32 -64.81
C ILE A 104 -20.26 58.90 -64.78
N ALA A 105 -20.63 57.88 -65.55
CA ALA A 105 -21.98 57.31 -65.60
C ALA A 105 -22.11 55.99 -64.85
N THR A 106 -21.10 55.13 -64.89
CA THR A 106 -21.10 53.83 -64.18
C THR A 106 -19.89 53.72 -63.26
N ILE A 107 -20.07 53.07 -62.10
CA ILE A 107 -19.00 52.76 -61.15
C ILE A 107 -19.09 51.27 -60.80
N GLU A 108 -18.06 50.51 -61.12
CA GLU A 108 -17.85 49.17 -60.60
C GLU A 108 -16.66 49.20 -59.61
N GLY A 109 -16.99 49.16 -58.33
CA GLY A 109 -16.08 49.48 -57.23
C GLY A 109 -16.80 50.28 -56.15
N CYS A 110 -16.28 51.44 -55.75
CA CYS A 110 -16.96 52.28 -54.78
C CYS A 110 -16.70 53.79 -54.90
N LEU A 111 -17.70 54.58 -54.52
CA LEU A 111 -17.64 56.03 -54.33
C LEU A 111 -17.79 56.38 -52.85
N ILE A 112 -16.83 57.13 -52.32
CA ILE A 112 -16.76 57.49 -50.89
C ILE A 112 -16.83 59.01 -50.73
N ILE A 113 -17.86 59.47 -50.03
CA ILE A 113 -18.11 60.88 -49.69
C ILE A 113 -18.12 61.00 -48.17
N HIS A 114 -16.98 61.37 -47.59
CA HIS A 114 -16.88 61.54 -46.13
C HIS A 114 -15.98 62.70 -45.73
N GLY A 115 -16.27 63.31 -44.57
CA GLY A 115 -15.48 64.42 -44.02
C GLY A 115 -15.47 65.68 -44.89
N THR A 116 -16.41 65.82 -45.82
CA THR A 116 -16.44 66.94 -46.78
C THR A 116 -17.22 68.15 -46.22
N LYS A 117 -17.12 69.29 -46.91
CA LYS A 117 -17.88 70.52 -46.60
C LYS A 117 -19.02 70.77 -47.59
N ILE A 118 -19.35 69.80 -48.43
CA ILE A 118 -20.38 69.91 -49.45
C ILE A 118 -21.75 70.14 -48.80
N LYS A 119 -22.59 70.93 -49.48
CA LYS A 119 -23.99 71.11 -49.09
C LYS A 119 -24.93 70.23 -49.90
N VAL A 120 -24.63 70.05 -51.18
CA VAL A 120 -25.42 69.24 -52.12
C VAL A 120 -24.49 68.22 -52.76
N ALA A 121 -24.83 66.94 -52.65
CA ALA A 121 -24.16 65.86 -53.37
C ALA A 121 -24.99 65.50 -54.61
N SER A 122 -24.71 66.18 -55.74
CA SER A 122 -25.36 65.86 -57.02
C SER A 122 -24.64 64.68 -57.69
N LEU A 123 -25.33 63.54 -57.74
CA LEU A 123 -24.90 62.28 -58.35
C LEU A 123 -25.81 61.88 -59.53
N ARG A 124 -26.58 62.83 -60.08
CA ARG A 124 -27.57 62.59 -61.15
C ARG A 124 -27.01 61.97 -62.43
N GLN A 125 -25.72 62.15 -62.69
CA GLN A 125 -25.03 61.58 -63.84
C GLN A 125 -24.75 60.08 -63.70
N ILE A 126 -24.76 59.54 -62.47
CA ILE A 126 -24.48 58.12 -62.22
C ILE A 126 -25.77 57.34 -62.41
N THR A 127 -25.76 56.40 -63.36
CA THR A 127 -26.89 55.52 -63.70
C THR A 127 -26.68 54.08 -63.21
N SER A 128 -25.46 53.68 -62.85
CA SER A 128 -25.20 52.35 -62.28
C SER A 128 -24.08 52.38 -61.24
N LEU A 129 -24.30 51.70 -60.10
CA LEU A 129 -23.32 51.47 -59.05
C LEU A 129 -23.30 49.98 -58.70
N GLN A 130 -22.16 49.33 -58.92
CA GLN A 130 -21.98 47.92 -58.61
C GLN A 130 -20.78 47.75 -57.65
N PRO A 131 -20.96 47.09 -56.50
CA PRO A 131 -19.84 46.83 -55.60
C PRO A 131 -18.89 45.82 -56.25
N ASN A 132 -17.57 46.06 -56.12
CA ASN A 132 -16.56 45.08 -56.52
C ASN A 132 -15.40 45.08 -55.51
N PHE A 133 -15.35 44.03 -54.69
CA PHE A 133 -14.39 43.88 -53.60
C PHE A 133 -12.92 43.75 -54.07
N GLU A 134 -12.68 43.31 -55.30
CA GLU A 134 -11.32 43.24 -55.88
C GLU A 134 -10.79 44.63 -56.27
N ARG A 135 -11.70 45.57 -56.55
CA ARG A 135 -11.37 46.92 -57.05
C ARG A 135 -11.56 48.01 -55.99
N CYS A 136 -12.41 47.78 -55.01
CA CYS A 136 -12.57 48.60 -53.82
C CYS A 136 -12.64 47.70 -52.58
N GLU A 137 -11.87 48.02 -51.54
CA GLU A 137 -11.87 47.21 -50.32
C GLU A 137 -13.15 47.33 -49.46
N TYR A 138 -14.11 48.16 -49.88
CA TYR A 138 -15.37 48.35 -49.18
C TYR A 138 -16.49 47.46 -49.77
N SER A 139 -17.37 46.95 -48.90
CA SER A 139 -18.53 46.15 -49.29
C SER A 139 -19.69 46.95 -49.87
N HIS A 140 -19.63 48.28 -49.80
CA HIS A 140 -20.65 49.17 -50.33
C HIS A 140 -20.12 49.87 -51.59
N ALA A 141 -20.95 49.93 -52.63
CA ALA A 141 -20.68 50.70 -53.84
C ALA A 141 -20.76 52.22 -53.60
N LEU A 142 -21.53 52.65 -52.59
CA LEU A 142 -21.65 54.05 -52.21
C LEU A 142 -21.61 54.22 -50.69
N LEU A 143 -20.65 55.02 -50.21
CA LEU A 143 -20.54 55.40 -48.81
C LEU A 143 -20.63 56.92 -48.67
N ILE A 144 -21.66 57.40 -47.97
CA ILE A 144 -21.86 58.82 -47.66
C ILE A 144 -22.05 58.99 -46.16
N TYR A 145 -21.01 59.41 -45.46
CA TYR A 145 -21.07 59.60 -44.01
C TYR A 145 -20.20 60.74 -43.50
N ASP A 146 -20.52 61.28 -42.32
CA ASP A 146 -19.76 62.36 -41.69
C ASP A 146 -19.55 63.60 -42.58
N ASN A 147 -20.63 64.09 -43.20
CA ASN A 147 -20.61 65.36 -43.93
C ASN A 147 -21.45 66.40 -43.17
N PRO A 148 -20.85 67.23 -42.28
CA PRO A 148 -21.59 68.11 -41.35
C PRO A 148 -22.43 69.20 -42.02
N ARG A 149 -22.17 69.49 -43.30
CA ARG A 149 -22.85 70.53 -44.09
C ARG A 149 -23.83 69.97 -45.12
N LEU A 150 -23.84 68.66 -45.35
CA LEU A 150 -24.66 68.02 -46.37
C LEU A 150 -26.14 68.13 -46.00
N THR A 151 -26.91 68.77 -46.87
CA THR A 151 -28.36 68.97 -46.73
C THR A 151 -29.17 68.21 -47.76
N GLU A 152 -28.56 67.83 -48.89
CA GLU A 152 -29.27 67.25 -50.03
C GLU A 152 -28.38 66.28 -50.82
N ILE A 153 -28.96 65.17 -51.27
CA ILE A 153 -28.35 64.19 -52.17
C ILE A 153 -29.31 63.99 -53.34
N GLU A 154 -28.79 64.07 -54.56
CA GLU A 154 -29.59 63.94 -55.78
C GLU A 154 -29.07 62.77 -56.62
N PHE A 155 -29.86 61.71 -56.72
CA PHE A 155 -29.57 60.56 -57.57
C PHE A 155 -30.26 60.67 -58.94
N SER A 156 -29.77 59.90 -59.92
CA SER A 156 -30.53 59.67 -61.15
C SER A 156 -31.78 58.84 -60.84
N GLY A 157 -32.92 59.19 -61.43
CA GLY A 157 -34.10 58.32 -61.38
C GLY A 157 -33.92 56.97 -62.09
N GLU A 158 -32.85 56.83 -62.90
CA GLU A 158 -32.46 55.61 -63.60
C GLU A 158 -31.35 54.83 -62.87
N LEU A 159 -30.97 55.24 -61.65
CA LEU A 159 -29.88 54.61 -60.91
C LEU A 159 -30.19 53.14 -60.58
N ASP A 160 -29.37 52.24 -61.10
CA ASP A 160 -29.35 50.82 -60.75
C ASP A 160 -28.33 50.55 -59.63
N VAL A 161 -28.84 50.25 -58.44
CA VAL A 161 -28.06 49.87 -57.25
C VAL A 161 -28.95 49.14 -56.25
N HIS A 162 -28.43 48.09 -55.61
CA HIS A 162 -29.13 47.44 -54.51
C HIS A 162 -29.00 48.25 -53.22
N SER A 163 -30.07 48.28 -52.41
CA SER A 163 -30.10 49.04 -51.15
C SER A 163 -29.03 48.60 -50.13
N THR A 164 -28.54 47.38 -50.22
CA THR A 164 -27.47 46.84 -49.35
C THR A 164 -26.09 47.41 -49.69
N ASP A 165 -25.93 47.93 -50.91
CA ASP A 165 -24.64 48.40 -51.44
C ASP A 165 -24.50 49.91 -51.24
N VAL A 166 -25.49 50.55 -50.62
CA VAL A 166 -25.53 51.96 -50.31
C VAL A 166 -25.54 52.17 -48.80
N PHE A 167 -24.58 52.93 -48.30
CA PHE A 167 -24.46 53.30 -46.90
C PHE A 167 -24.50 54.82 -46.74
N ILE A 168 -25.61 55.36 -46.22
CA ILE A 168 -25.79 56.80 -45.98
C ILE A 168 -26.11 56.99 -44.50
N ARG A 169 -25.17 57.46 -43.68
CA ARG A 169 -25.43 57.66 -42.25
C ARG A 169 -24.62 58.81 -41.68
N LEU A 170 -25.03 59.34 -40.54
CA LEU A 170 -24.27 60.36 -39.81
C LEU A 170 -24.03 61.67 -40.61
N ASN A 171 -25.07 62.13 -41.32
CA ASN A 171 -25.07 63.42 -42.02
C ASN A 171 -26.10 64.35 -41.33
N PRO A 172 -25.72 65.13 -40.30
CA PRO A 172 -26.66 65.69 -39.32
C PRO A 172 -27.64 66.75 -39.87
N LYS A 173 -27.37 67.32 -41.05
CA LYS A 173 -28.25 68.31 -41.71
C LYS A 173 -29.06 67.73 -42.87
N LEU A 174 -28.85 66.44 -43.20
CA LEU A 174 -29.58 65.75 -44.25
C LEU A 174 -30.92 65.27 -43.69
N SER A 175 -32.01 65.57 -44.39
CA SER A 175 -33.32 64.98 -44.11
C SER A 175 -33.68 63.96 -45.19
N LYS A 176 -34.54 63.00 -44.87
CA LYS A 176 -34.88 61.90 -45.79
C LYS A 176 -35.58 62.41 -47.05
N GLU A 177 -36.34 63.49 -46.94
CA GLU A 177 -37.06 64.14 -48.05
C GLU A 177 -36.09 64.86 -49.02
N LYS A 178 -34.86 65.13 -48.57
CA LYS A 178 -33.79 65.75 -49.34
C LYS A 178 -32.84 64.74 -49.97
N VAL A 179 -33.17 63.45 -49.92
CA VAL A 179 -32.55 62.42 -50.76
C VAL A 179 -33.51 62.16 -51.90
N THR A 180 -33.23 62.76 -53.06
CA THR A 180 -34.11 62.74 -54.24
C THR A 180 -33.59 61.78 -55.30
N GLY A 181 -34.48 61.22 -56.11
CA GLY A 181 -34.12 60.31 -57.21
C GLY A 181 -33.62 58.92 -56.79
N ALA A 182 -33.58 58.58 -55.50
CA ALA A 182 -33.16 57.25 -55.05
C ALA A 182 -34.19 56.18 -55.42
N SER A 183 -33.77 55.17 -56.19
CA SER A 183 -34.57 53.98 -56.56
C SER A 183 -34.64 52.92 -55.43
N PHE A 184 -33.92 53.13 -54.33
CA PHE A 184 -33.74 52.18 -53.23
C PHE A 184 -34.24 52.74 -51.88
N LYS A 185 -34.37 51.85 -50.88
CA LYS A 185 -34.76 52.25 -49.52
C LYS A 185 -33.65 53.08 -48.86
N VAL A 186 -33.89 54.38 -48.72
CA VAL A 186 -32.97 55.28 -48.02
C VAL A 186 -33.08 55.09 -46.50
N ASP A 187 -31.95 54.74 -45.90
CA ASP A 187 -31.66 54.82 -44.47
C ASP A 187 -30.63 55.95 -44.28
N ILE A 188 -30.90 56.92 -43.40
CA ILE A 188 -29.98 58.02 -43.07
C ILE A 188 -29.42 57.91 -41.64
N GLY A 189 -29.73 56.82 -40.93
CA GLY A 189 -29.41 56.64 -39.52
C GLY A 189 -30.34 57.42 -38.57
N ASP A 190 -29.96 57.47 -37.30
CA ASP A 190 -30.66 58.24 -36.26
C ASP A 190 -29.69 58.89 -35.27
N LYS A 191 -30.21 59.49 -34.18
CA LYS A 191 -29.40 60.23 -33.19
C LYS A 191 -28.48 59.36 -32.34
N THR A 192 -28.56 58.04 -32.47
CA THR A 192 -27.68 57.07 -31.80
C THR A 192 -26.43 56.75 -32.61
N ASP A 193 -26.36 57.17 -33.87
CA ASP A 193 -25.17 57.07 -34.70
C ASP A 193 -24.16 58.16 -34.29
N CYS A 194 -22.89 57.78 -34.14
CA CYS A 194 -21.83 58.74 -33.83
C CYS A 194 -20.48 58.33 -34.42
N LEU A 195 -19.55 59.29 -34.52
CA LEU A 195 -18.15 59.00 -34.75
C LEU A 195 -17.48 58.57 -33.44
N VAL A 196 -16.43 57.77 -33.55
CA VAL A 196 -15.56 57.40 -32.41
C VAL A 196 -15.10 58.63 -31.60
N SER A 197 -14.74 59.73 -32.29
CA SER A 197 -14.26 60.98 -31.68
C SER A 197 -15.32 61.71 -30.82
N SER A 198 -16.60 61.37 -31.01
CA SER A 198 -17.75 61.97 -30.30
C SER A 198 -18.43 61.00 -29.32
N ALA A 199 -18.10 59.71 -29.37
CA ALA A 199 -18.77 58.65 -28.63
C ALA A 199 -18.71 58.87 -27.11
N GLU A 200 -17.57 59.30 -26.58
CA GLU A 200 -17.36 59.61 -25.16
C GLU A 200 -18.29 60.72 -24.64
N LYS A 201 -18.55 61.74 -25.47
CA LYS A 201 -19.35 62.91 -25.08
C LYS A 201 -20.84 62.70 -25.32
N ASN A 202 -21.20 61.87 -26.29
CA ASN A 202 -22.58 61.61 -26.66
C ASN A 202 -23.13 60.37 -25.93
N ARG A 203 -23.78 60.56 -24.78
CA ARG A 203 -24.43 59.48 -24.00
C ARG A 203 -25.54 58.72 -24.74
N LYS A 204 -26.07 59.26 -25.84
CA LYS A 204 -27.08 58.59 -26.67
C LYS A 204 -26.47 57.73 -27.78
N CYS A 205 -25.16 57.81 -27.99
CA CYS A 205 -24.51 56.99 -28.99
C CYS A 205 -24.63 55.50 -28.64
N LYS A 206 -25.12 54.71 -29.59
CA LYS A 206 -25.18 53.26 -29.49
C LYS A 206 -24.52 52.60 -30.69
N ARG A 207 -24.31 53.34 -31.78
CA ARG A 207 -23.74 52.83 -33.02
C ARG A 207 -22.59 53.70 -33.48
N ILE A 208 -21.42 53.10 -33.66
CA ILE A 208 -20.28 53.82 -34.22
C ILE A 208 -20.25 53.62 -35.72
N ILE A 209 -20.11 54.72 -36.44
CA ILE A 209 -19.94 54.74 -37.89
C ILE A 209 -18.47 55.10 -38.16
N GLY A 210 -17.69 54.15 -38.68
CA GLY A 210 -16.25 54.35 -38.86
C GLY A 210 -15.38 53.21 -38.31
N ASP A 211 -14.12 53.24 -38.72
CA ASP A 211 -13.08 52.38 -38.17
C ASP A 211 -12.72 52.83 -36.74
N VAL A 212 -12.54 51.88 -35.81
CA VAL A 212 -12.33 52.12 -34.38
C VAL A 212 -11.15 51.34 -33.86
N ASN A 213 -10.24 51.99 -33.15
CA ASN A 213 -9.22 51.32 -32.33
C ASN A 213 -9.74 51.12 -30.91
N PHE A 214 -9.49 49.95 -30.31
CA PHE A 214 -9.97 49.58 -28.97
C PHE A 214 -9.69 50.65 -27.90
N ASP A 215 -8.48 51.20 -27.89
CA ASP A 215 -8.03 52.17 -26.88
C ASP A 215 -8.58 53.60 -27.08
N GLN A 216 -9.36 53.86 -28.14
CA GLN A 216 -9.99 55.17 -28.34
C GLN A 216 -11.21 55.39 -27.45
N LEU A 217 -11.78 54.33 -26.89
CA LEU A 217 -12.99 54.38 -26.08
C LEU A 217 -12.74 53.84 -24.68
N SER A 218 -13.36 54.48 -23.70
CA SER A 218 -13.40 54.03 -22.32
C SER A 218 -14.26 52.77 -22.16
N SER A 219 -14.09 52.07 -21.04
CA SER A 219 -14.90 50.89 -20.70
C SER A 219 -16.39 51.18 -20.75
N ASP A 220 -16.81 52.26 -20.09
CA ASP A 220 -18.21 52.68 -19.99
C ASP A 220 -18.80 53.01 -21.37
N THR A 221 -17.97 53.50 -22.29
CA THR A 221 -18.41 53.71 -23.67
C THR A 221 -18.57 52.38 -24.39
N TRP A 222 -17.58 51.47 -24.33
CA TRP A 222 -17.68 50.15 -24.96
C TRP A 222 -18.92 49.36 -24.50
N GLU A 223 -19.21 49.34 -23.20
CA GLU A 223 -20.39 48.65 -22.63
C GLU A 223 -21.73 49.21 -23.10
N ARG A 224 -21.75 50.45 -23.61
CA ARG A 224 -22.94 51.13 -24.13
C ARG A 224 -23.10 50.98 -25.66
N ILE A 225 -22.00 50.76 -26.38
CA ILE A 225 -22.06 50.60 -27.83
C ILE A 225 -22.61 49.22 -28.17
N GLU A 226 -23.69 49.21 -28.94
CA GLU A 226 -24.37 47.99 -29.38
C GLU A 226 -23.84 47.53 -30.75
N GLU A 227 -23.50 48.47 -31.65
CA GLU A 227 -23.10 48.14 -33.02
C GLU A 227 -21.93 49.02 -33.53
N VAL A 228 -21.07 48.44 -34.37
CA VAL A 228 -20.05 49.16 -35.15
C VAL A 228 -20.25 48.85 -36.63
N HIS A 229 -20.50 49.89 -37.42
CA HIS A 229 -20.44 49.84 -38.88
C HIS A 229 -19.07 50.32 -39.32
N GLY A 230 -18.13 49.38 -39.43
CA GLY A 230 -16.72 49.67 -39.71
C GLY A 230 -15.79 48.53 -39.32
N THR A 231 -14.49 48.80 -39.30
CA THR A 231 -13.48 47.86 -38.81
C THR A 231 -13.07 48.20 -37.37
N VAL A 232 -13.10 47.20 -36.49
CA VAL A 232 -12.57 47.31 -35.13
C VAL A 232 -11.16 46.72 -35.06
N GLN A 233 -10.21 47.48 -34.52
CA GLN A 233 -8.82 47.08 -34.34
C GLN A 233 -8.46 47.04 -32.86
N ILE A 234 -8.10 45.85 -32.39
CA ILE A 234 -7.55 45.58 -31.06
C ILE A 234 -6.08 45.26 -31.28
N LYS A 235 -5.26 46.30 -31.37
CA LYS A 235 -3.85 46.17 -31.74
C LYS A 235 -2.93 46.89 -30.77
N ASN A 236 -1.93 46.18 -30.25
CA ASN A 236 -0.93 46.71 -29.32
C ASN A 236 -1.57 47.41 -28.09
N THR A 237 -2.68 46.88 -27.59
CA THR A 237 -3.36 47.39 -26.40
C THR A 237 -2.80 46.76 -25.12
N GLN A 238 -3.02 47.44 -24.00
CA GLN A 238 -2.73 46.93 -22.65
C GLN A 238 -3.90 46.13 -22.06
N ALA A 239 -4.98 45.91 -22.80
CA ALA A 239 -6.15 45.19 -22.34
C ALA A 239 -5.86 43.71 -22.04
N GLU A 240 -6.24 43.25 -20.84
CA GLU A 240 -6.14 41.84 -20.46
C GLU A 240 -7.35 41.01 -20.90
N HIS A 241 -8.49 41.66 -21.14
CA HIS A 241 -9.78 41.02 -21.38
C HIS A 241 -10.68 41.83 -22.33
N LEU A 242 -11.53 41.14 -23.10
CA LEU A 242 -12.45 41.77 -24.06
C LEU A 242 -13.90 41.91 -23.57
N TYR A 243 -14.20 41.64 -22.30
CA TYR A 243 -15.59 41.62 -21.80
C TYR A 243 -16.38 42.91 -22.05
N ARG A 244 -15.70 44.06 -22.18
CA ARG A 244 -16.34 45.36 -22.43
C ARG A 244 -17.02 45.43 -23.81
N MET A 245 -16.67 44.52 -24.72
CA MET A 245 -17.27 44.37 -26.05
C MET A 245 -18.23 43.18 -26.13
N GLN A 246 -18.69 42.67 -24.98
CA GLN A 246 -19.65 41.57 -24.93
C GLN A 246 -20.94 41.97 -25.67
N ASP A 247 -21.52 41.01 -26.39
CA ASP A 247 -22.73 41.18 -27.21
C ASP A 247 -22.63 42.22 -28.36
N LEU A 248 -21.44 42.76 -28.64
CA LEU A 248 -21.23 43.75 -29.69
C LEU A 248 -21.48 43.15 -31.08
N LYS A 249 -22.16 43.92 -31.94
CA LYS A 249 -22.30 43.61 -33.36
C LYS A 249 -21.33 44.42 -34.20
N ILE A 250 -20.59 43.76 -35.08
CA ILE A 250 -19.66 44.39 -36.02
C ILE A 250 -20.11 44.06 -37.44
N PHE A 251 -20.54 45.09 -38.14
CA PHE A 251 -20.87 45.06 -39.56
C PHE A 251 -19.68 45.68 -40.31
N GLY A 252 -18.76 44.83 -40.71
CA GLY A 252 -17.55 45.23 -41.41
C GLY A 252 -17.85 45.70 -42.81
N TRP A 253 -17.66 46.99 -43.05
CA TRP A 253 -17.64 47.55 -44.39
C TRP A 253 -16.37 47.21 -45.17
N LYS A 254 -15.39 46.56 -44.53
CA LYS A 254 -14.12 46.07 -45.07
C LYS A 254 -13.83 44.71 -44.45
N SER A 255 -13.03 43.87 -45.11
CA SER A 255 -12.53 42.63 -44.53
C SER A 255 -11.04 42.74 -44.17
N PRO A 256 -10.64 42.47 -42.90
CA PRO A 256 -11.47 41.99 -41.79
C PRO A 256 -12.31 43.05 -41.08
N ALA A 257 -13.45 42.64 -40.50
CA ALA A 257 -14.29 43.46 -39.63
C ALA A 257 -13.68 43.63 -38.22
N LEU A 258 -13.07 42.57 -37.70
CA LEU A 258 -12.38 42.58 -36.40
C LEU A 258 -10.95 42.08 -36.57
N VAL A 259 -10.00 42.91 -36.14
CA VAL A 259 -8.57 42.57 -36.12
C VAL A 259 -8.09 42.57 -34.68
N ILE A 260 -7.59 41.43 -34.19
CA ILE A 260 -6.98 41.29 -32.87
C ILE A 260 -5.52 40.89 -33.07
N SER A 261 -4.59 41.83 -32.98
CA SER A 261 -3.19 41.54 -33.23
C SER A 261 -2.20 42.17 -32.27
N ASP A 262 -1.08 41.48 -32.04
CA ASP A 262 0.08 42.03 -31.34
C ASP A 262 -0.25 42.53 -29.91
N ASN A 263 -1.13 41.81 -29.19
CA ASN A 263 -1.49 42.14 -27.82
C ASN A 263 -0.80 41.19 -26.84
N GLU A 264 0.27 41.66 -26.20
CA GLU A 264 1.05 40.84 -25.26
C GLU A 264 0.26 40.53 -23.98
N ASN A 265 -0.54 41.47 -23.48
CA ASN A 265 -1.26 41.30 -22.20
C ASN A 265 -2.63 40.63 -22.35
N LEU A 266 -3.10 40.40 -23.58
CA LEU A 266 -4.44 39.86 -23.81
C LEU A 266 -4.52 38.39 -23.38
N VAL A 267 -5.36 38.11 -22.38
CA VAL A 267 -5.58 36.79 -21.80
C VAL A 267 -6.98 36.25 -22.15
N ASP A 268 -8.03 37.02 -21.87
CA ASP A 268 -9.43 36.57 -21.98
C ASP A 268 -10.13 37.16 -23.23
N ILE A 269 -10.49 36.27 -24.16
CA ILE A 269 -11.24 36.60 -25.38
C ILE A 269 -12.64 35.96 -25.41
N ALA A 270 -13.18 35.53 -24.26
CA ALA A 270 -14.46 34.81 -24.19
C ALA A 270 -15.64 35.65 -24.71
N ALA A 271 -15.53 36.99 -24.68
CA ALA A 271 -16.52 37.90 -25.23
C ALA A 271 -16.87 37.58 -26.70
N LEU A 272 -15.91 37.06 -27.47
CA LEU A 272 -16.12 36.65 -28.87
C LEU A 272 -17.28 35.66 -29.05
N LEU A 273 -17.53 34.79 -28.07
CA LEU A 273 -18.62 33.81 -28.13
C LEU A 273 -20.02 34.45 -28.21
N SER A 274 -20.13 35.70 -27.77
CA SER A 274 -21.39 36.46 -27.76
C SER A 274 -21.52 37.48 -28.90
N MET A 275 -20.43 37.77 -29.61
CA MET A 275 -20.41 38.82 -30.63
C MET A 275 -20.96 38.34 -31.97
N GLU A 276 -21.57 39.26 -32.71
CA GLU A 276 -21.98 39.05 -34.11
C GLU A 276 -21.00 39.78 -35.02
N ILE A 277 -20.21 39.06 -35.81
CA ILE A 277 -19.16 39.65 -36.65
C ILE A 277 -19.39 39.23 -38.09
N SER A 278 -19.63 40.21 -38.96
CA SER A 278 -19.88 39.99 -40.38
C SER A 278 -19.02 40.92 -41.24
N ALA A 279 -18.57 40.43 -42.39
CA ALA A 279 -17.88 41.20 -43.42
C ALA A 279 -18.01 40.45 -44.75
N GLU A 280 -17.89 41.18 -45.85
CA GLU A 280 -17.65 40.56 -47.16
C GLU A 280 -16.22 40.00 -47.19
N GLY A 281 -16.07 38.67 -47.22
CA GLY A 281 -14.77 38.01 -47.11
C GLY A 281 -14.44 37.49 -45.71
N LYS A 282 -13.21 37.73 -45.22
CA LYS A 282 -12.72 37.16 -43.94
C LYS A 282 -13.06 38.12 -42.80
N ALA A 283 -14.16 37.87 -42.10
CA ALA A 283 -14.65 38.77 -41.05
C ALA A 283 -13.73 38.95 -39.82
N LEU A 284 -12.93 37.94 -39.46
CA LEU A 284 -12.09 37.96 -38.26
C LEU A 284 -10.63 37.63 -38.57
N LEU A 285 -9.70 38.42 -38.02
CA LEU A 285 -8.27 38.12 -38.01
C LEU A 285 -7.74 38.16 -36.58
N ILE A 286 -7.09 37.07 -36.14
CA ILE A 286 -6.37 36.99 -34.86
C ILE A 286 -4.95 36.53 -35.13
N SER A 287 -3.95 37.30 -34.69
CA SER A 287 -2.53 36.96 -34.87
C SER A 287 -1.65 37.55 -33.77
N ASN A 288 -0.55 36.90 -33.40
CA ASN A 288 0.43 37.44 -32.43
C ASN A 288 -0.15 37.84 -31.06
N ASN A 289 -0.95 36.99 -30.43
CA ASN A 289 -1.46 37.20 -29.06
C ASN A 289 -1.02 36.02 -28.17
N PRO A 290 0.20 36.06 -27.59
CA PRO A 290 0.86 34.87 -27.01
C PRO A 290 0.27 34.41 -25.67
N ASN A 291 -0.56 35.21 -25.01
CA ASN A 291 -1.04 34.95 -23.65
C ASN A 291 -2.53 34.61 -23.55
N ILE A 292 -3.24 34.46 -24.68
CA ILE A 292 -4.64 34.03 -24.70
C ILE A 292 -4.77 32.71 -23.94
N CYS A 293 -5.61 32.67 -22.90
CA CYS A 293 -5.69 31.54 -21.99
C CYS A 293 -7.09 31.43 -21.38
N HIS A 294 -7.62 30.22 -21.40
CA HIS A 294 -8.96 29.89 -20.93
C HIS A 294 -8.97 28.51 -20.29
N ASN A 295 -9.90 28.29 -19.36
CA ASN A 295 -10.15 26.95 -18.85
C ASN A 295 -10.61 26.01 -19.97
N VAL A 296 -10.54 24.69 -19.74
CA VAL A 296 -10.81 23.69 -20.77
C VAL A 296 -12.21 23.78 -21.37
N VAL A 297 -13.21 24.23 -20.61
CA VAL A 297 -14.60 24.34 -21.07
C VAL A 297 -14.72 25.49 -22.08
N GLU A 298 -14.30 26.69 -21.69
CA GLU A 298 -14.35 27.87 -22.56
C GLU A 298 -13.42 27.73 -23.77
N ARG A 299 -12.22 27.15 -23.57
CA ARG A 299 -11.26 26.89 -24.65
C ARG A 299 -11.89 26.04 -25.75
N LYS A 300 -12.61 24.97 -25.40
CA LYS A 300 -13.31 24.12 -26.38
C LYS A 300 -14.39 24.90 -27.13
N GLN A 301 -15.21 25.68 -26.42
CA GLN A 301 -16.25 26.51 -27.03
C GLN A 301 -15.66 27.55 -28.00
N LEU A 302 -14.58 28.23 -27.59
CA LEU A 302 -13.87 29.19 -28.42
C LEU A 302 -13.23 28.52 -29.64
N GLN A 303 -12.59 27.36 -29.48
CA GLN A 303 -12.03 26.61 -30.60
C GLN A 303 -13.09 26.24 -31.64
N ASP A 304 -14.26 25.76 -31.20
CA ASP A 304 -15.37 25.43 -32.08
C ASP A 304 -15.93 26.66 -32.80
N TRP A 305 -16.07 27.78 -32.08
CA TRP A 305 -16.53 29.05 -32.66
C TRP A 305 -15.50 29.62 -33.66
N LEU A 306 -14.22 29.68 -33.30
CA LEU A 306 -13.12 30.16 -34.15
C LEU A 306 -12.97 29.31 -35.41
N LYS A 307 -13.20 28.00 -35.32
CA LYS A 307 -13.20 27.10 -36.48
C LYS A 307 -14.29 27.46 -37.48
N LYS A 308 -15.50 27.84 -37.03
CA LYS A 308 -16.57 28.35 -37.91
C LYS A 308 -16.15 29.63 -38.62
N MET A 309 -15.39 30.49 -37.93
CA MET A 309 -14.80 31.72 -38.47
C MET A 309 -13.55 31.50 -39.32
N LYS A 310 -13.08 30.25 -39.50
CA LYS A 310 -11.83 29.89 -40.20
C LYS A 310 -10.59 30.60 -39.62
N VAL A 311 -10.55 30.73 -38.30
CA VAL A 311 -9.44 31.31 -37.53
C VAL A 311 -8.87 30.26 -36.59
N THR A 312 -7.54 30.26 -36.40
CA THR A 312 -6.85 29.43 -35.42
C THR A 312 -6.15 30.29 -34.39
N VAL A 313 -6.24 29.91 -33.12
CA VAL A 313 -5.61 30.59 -32.00
C VAL A 313 -4.84 29.56 -31.18
N THR A 314 -3.62 29.94 -30.78
CA THR A 314 -2.82 29.16 -29.84
C THR A 314 -3.18 29.59 -28.42
N PHE A 315 -3.66 28.66 -27.61
CA PHE A 315 -3.97 28.92 -26.20
C PHE A 315 -2.75 28.64 -25.35
N ASN A 316 -2.42 29.59 -24.49
CA ASN A 316 -1.46 29.48 -23.42
C ASN A 316 -2.14 28.87 -22.17
N GLU A 317 -1.35 28.34 -21.25
CA GLU A 317 -1.81 27.75 -19.98
C GLU A 317 -1.34 28.55 -18.76
N LYS A 318 -0.51 29.60 -18.94
CA LYS A 318 0.07 30.40 -17.84
C LYS A 318 -0.95 31.07 -16.92
N CYS A 319 -2.15 31.38 -17.42
CA CYS A 319 -3.20 31.99 -16.59
C CYS A 319 -3.89 30.98 -15.66
N LEU A 320 -3.73 29.68 -15.92
CA LEU A 320 -4.43 28.65 -15.16
C LEU A 320 -3.80 28.49 -13.78
N LYS A 321 -4.65 28.31 -12.77
CA LYS A 321 -4.26 28.33 -11.36
C LYS A 321 -4.43 26.95 -10.71
N SER A 322 -3.60 26.72 -9.70
CA SER A 322 -3.79 25.69 -8.69
C SER A 322 -4.66 26.21 -7.55
N CYS A 323 -5.65 25.43 -7.13
CA CYS A 323 -6.56 25.76 -6.02
C CYS A 323 -6.52 24.70 -4.94
N ALA A 324 -6.94 25.05 -3.73
CA ALA A 324 -6.99 24.10 -2.64
C ALA A 324 -8.07 23.01 -2.86
N GLY A 325 -7.72 21.77 -2.52
CA GLY A 325 -8.68 20.68 -2.37
C GLY A 325 -9.60 20.88 -1.17
N GLY A 326 -10.67 20.10 -1.12
CA GLY A 326 -11.65 20.16 -0.04
C GLY A 326 -12.85 19.27 -0.30
N ARG A 327 -13.80 19.34 0.64
CA ARG A 327 -15.13 18.72 0.49
C ARG A 327 -16.02 19.63 -0.35
N ILE A 328 -16.64 19.05 -1.38
CA ILE A 328 -17.61 19.75 -2.21
C ILE A 328 -18.80 20.18 -1.36
N SER A 329 -19.07 21.47 -1.40
CA SER A 329 -20.19 22.15 -0.77
C SER A 329 -20.58 23.36 -1.63
N TYR A 330 -21.73 23.96 -1.36
CA TYR A 330 -22.14 25.20 -2.05
C TYR A 330 -21.08 26.31 -1.90
N GLY A 331 -20.51 26.48 -0.71
CA GLY A 331 -19.45 27.47 -0.48
C GLY A 331 -18.16 27.15 -1.23
N TYR A 332 -17.77 25.88 -1.33
CA TYR A 332 -16.58 25.48 -2.09
C TYR A 332 -16.74 25.78 -3.59
N LEU A 333 -17.90 25.44 -4.18
CA LEU A 333 -18.18 25.67 -5.60
C LEU A 333 -18.31 27.17 -5.92
N ALA A 334 -18.93 27.95 -5.03
CA ALA A 334 -19.03 29.40 -5.17
C ALA A 334 -17.64 30.07 -5.16
N GLY A 335 -16.72 29.57 -4.33
CA GLY A 335 -15.35 30.08 -4.21
C GLY A 335 -14.35 29.49 -5.21
N LEU A 336 -14.76 28.58 -6.09
CA LEU A 336 -13.85 27.97 -7.08
C LEU A 336 -13.56 28.97 -8.22
N ASP A 337 -12.31 29.42 -8.30
CA ASP A 337 -11.84 30.37 -9.32
C ASP A 337 -12.07 29.83 -10.74
N LYS A 338 -12.51 30.70 -11.66
CA LYS A 338 -12.78 30.37 -13.08
C LYS A 338 -11.56 29.80 -13.82
N GLN A 339 -10.36 30.20 -13.43
CA GLN A 339 -9.08 29.77 -14.00
C GLN A 339 -8.49 28.54 -13.28
N CYS A 340 -9.18 28.00 -12.28
CA CYS A 340 -8.72 26.85 -11.54
C CYS A 340 -8.67 25.59 -12.43
N ASN A 341 -7.48 25.11 -12.80
CA ASN A 341 -7.36 23.87 -13.59
C ASN A 341 -6.85 22.68 -12.76
N THR A 342 -6.21 22.96 -11.63
CA THR A 342 -5.48 21.99 -10.81
C THR A 342 -5.94 22.09 -9.37
N ILE A 343 -6.28 20.96 -8.76
CA ILE A 343 -6.55 20.89 -7.33
C ILE A 343 -5.31 20.40 -6.58
N GLU A 344 -4.86 21.15 -5.59
CA GLU A 344 -3.81 20.80 -4.65
C GLU A 344 -4.43 20.23 -3.37
N GLY A 345 -4.35 18.91 -3.22
CA GLY A 345 -5.02 18.17 -2.16
C GLY A 345 -6.19 17.32 -2.68
N ASN A 346 -7.02 16.84 -1.76
CA ASN A 346 -8.09 15.89 -2.08
C ASN A 346 -9.36 16.60 -2.54
N LEU A 347 -10.02 16.06 -3.56
CA LEU A 347 -11.38 16.44 -3.97
C LEU A 347 -12.36 15.43 -3.38
N ILE A 348 -13.19 15.86 -2.42
CA ILE A 348 -14.06 14.96 -1.65
C ILE A 348 -15.53 15.27 -1.95
N ILE A 349 -16.23 14.30 -2.55
CA ILE A 349 -17.66 14.35 -2.86
C ILE A 349 -18.34 13.30 -2.00
N GLU A 350 -18.94 13.72 -0.89
CA GLU A 350 -19.57 12.77 0.03
C GLU A 350 -20.89 13.26 0.61
N LYS A 351 -21.79 12.31 0.88
CA LYS A 351 -23.06 12.53 1.60
C LYS A 351 -23.98 13.57 0.95
N LEU A 352 -23.90 13.73 -0.37
CA LEU A 352 -24.80 14.60 -1.11
C LEU A 352 -26.15 13.92 -1.34
N GLN A 353 -27.22 14.51 -0.80
CA GLN A 353 -28.60 14.09 -1.06
C GLN A 353 -29.17 14.64 -2.37
N LYS A 354 -28.68 15.81 -2.79
CA LYS A 354 -28.99 16.46 -4.07
C LYS A 354 -27.71 16.97 -4.71
N LEU A 355 -27.63 16.91 -6.03
CA LEU A 355 -26.54 17.50 -6.81
C LEU A 355 -26.59 19.03 -6.69
N PRO A 356 -25.50 19.72 -6.29
CA PRO A 356 -25.44 21.18 -6.26
C PRO A 356 -25.57 21.78 -7.67
N ASP A 357 -26.28 22.91 -7.81
CA ASP A 357 -26.54 23.52 -9.12
C ASP A 357 -25.24 23.97 -9.83
N GLU A 358 -24.23 24.40 -9.08
CA GLU A 358 -22.93 24.82 -9.62
C GLU A 358 -21.90 23.68 -9.80
N ILE A 359 -22.31 22.41 -9.70
CA ILE A 359 -21.37 21.27 -9.79
C ILE A 359 -20.60 21.24 -11.12
N THR A 360 -21.18 21.80 -12.18
CA THR A 360 -20.58 21.88 -13.52
C THR A 360 -19.29 22.69 -13.53
N LYS A 361 -19.04 23.58 -12.56
CA LYS A 361 -17.75 24.25 -12.40
C LYS A 361 -16.58 23.27 -12.30
N LEU A 362 -16.80 22.06 -11.79
CA LEU A 362 -15.74 21.03 -11.72
C LEU A 362 -15.29 20.53 -13.11
N GLN A 363 -16.07 20.77 -14.18
CA GLN A 363 -15.68 20.42 -15.55
C GLN A 363 -14.44 21.17 -16.02
N GLN A 364 -14.11 22.30 -15.39
CA GLN A 364 -12.95 23.10 -15.75
C GLN A 364 -11.62 22.47 -15.27
N LEU A 365 -11.69 21.47 -14.39
CA LEU A 365 -10.52 20.80 -13.80
C LEU A 365 -9.90 19.81 -14.79
N GLU A 366 -8.58 19.89 -14.94
CA GLU A 366 -7.79 18.95 -15.75
C GLU A 366 -6.85 18.09 -14.88
N LYS A 367 -6.46 18.55 -13.69
CA LYS A 367 -5.47 17.87 -12.84
C LYS A 367 -5.87 17.85 -11.36
N ILE A 368 -5.57 16.75 -10.68
CA ILE A 368 -5.72 16.60 -9.23
C ILE A 368 -4.40 16.12 -8.65
N HIS A 369 -3.73 16.96 -7.86
CA HIS A 369 -2.55 16.63 -7.06
C HIS A 369 -2.99 16.19 -5.64
N GLY A 370 -3.73 15.10 -5.59
CA GLY A 370 -4.24 14.44 -4.40
C GLY A 370 -5.15 13.29 -4.81
N ARG A 371 -6.21 13.06 -4.05
CA ARG A 371 -7.17 11.98 -4.29
C ARG A 371 -8.53 12.52 -4.72
N ILE A 372 -9.22 11.77 -5.57
CA ILE A 372 -10.65 11.94 -5.80
C ILE A 372 -11.40 10.90 -4.98
N ILE A 373 -12.26 11.37 -4.06
CA ILE A 373 -13.02 10.52 -3.15
C ILE A 373 -14.50 10.81 -3.37
N VAL A 374 -15.24 9.87 -3.94
CA VAL A 374 -16.69 9.99 -4.22
C VAL A 374 -17.44 8.91 -3.46
N THR A 375 -18.02 9.26 -2.31
CA THR A 375 -18.56 8.24 -1.39
C THR A 375 -19.91 8.58 -0.78
N ASN A 376 -20.76 7.56 -0.61
CA ASN A 376 -22.02 7.69 0.15
C ASN A 376 -22.94 8.82 -0.37
N ASN A 377 -23.09 8.97 -1.69
CA ASN A 377 -23.98 9.97 -2.28
C ASN A 377 -25.27 9.35 -2.83
N ASP A 378 -26.40 9.93 -2.45
CA ASP A 378 -27.72 9.53 -2.94
C ASP A 378 -28.18 10.41 -4.11
N GLY A 379 -27.75 11.66 -4.16
CA GLY A 379 -28.15 12.65 -5.17
C GLY A 379 -27.36 12.61 -6.48
N ILE A 380 -26.37 11.71 -6.61
CA ILE A 380 -25.48 11.64 -7.78
C ILE A 380 -25.86 10.44 -8.64
N THR A 381 -26.21 10.69 -9.90
CA THR A 381 -26.46 9.67 -10.92
C THR A 381 -25.33 9.51 -11.91
N GLU A 382 -24.53 10.56 -12.12
CA GLU A 382 -23.41 10.58 -13.05
C GLU A 382 -22.26 11.47 -12.55
N LEU A 383 -21.04 11.17 -12.97
CA LEU A 383 -19.82 11.97 -12.71
C LEU A 383 -19.27 12.64 -13.98
N SER A 384 -20.15 12.97 -14.94
CA SER A 384 -19.78 13.65 -16.20
C SER A 384 -19.08 14.99 -15.96
N PHE A 385 -19.36 15.65 -14.84
CA PHE A 385 -18.72 16.90 -14.45
C PHE A 385 -17.21 16.74 -14.12
N LEU A 386 -16.66 15.52 -14.11
CA LEU A 386 -15.22 15.24 -13.96
C LEU A 386 -14.56 14.77 -15.27
N GLU A 387 -15.25 14.85 -16.42
CA GLU A 387 -14.81 14.25 -17.69
C GLU A 387 -13.49 14.81 -18.24
N ASN A 388 -13.11 16.03 -17.86
CA ASN A 388 -11.91 16.70 -18.36
C ASN A 388 -10.66 16.42 -17.51
N ILE A 389 -10.77 15.64 -16.43
CA ILE A 389 -9.62 15.25 -15.63
C ILE A 389 -8.72 14.33 -16.44
N LYS A 390 -7.49 14.78 -16.66
CA LYS A 390 -6.42 14.10 -17.41
C LYS A 390 -5.36 13.52 -16.48
N GLU A 391 -5.27 13.97 -15.24
CA GLU A 391 -4.18 13.59 -14.36
C GLU A 391 -4.62 13.53 -12.90
N ILE A 392 -4.33 12.40 -12.23
CA ILE A 392 -4.48 12.24 -10.78
C ILE A 392 -3.15 11.74 -10.21
N GLN A 393 -2.49 12.60 -9.43
CA GLN A 393 -1.25 12.29 -8.74
C GLN A 393 -1.43 12.41 -7.24
N THR A 394 -1.22 11.31 -6.50
CA THR A 394 -1.35 11.33 -5.05
C THR A 394 -0.06 11.82 -4.40
N ARG A 395 -0.16 12.89 -3.60
CA ARG A 395 0.99 13.46 -2.86
C ARG A 395 1.45 12.56 -1.70
N ASP A 396 0.51 11.90 -1.02
CA ASP A 396 0.84 11.02 0.11
C ASP A 396 1.15 9.60 -0.37
N LYS A 397 2.43 9.21 -0.30
CA LYS A 397 2.87 7.84 -0.65
C LYS A 397 2.16 6.75 0.17
N ASN A 398 1.60 7.11 1.33
CA ASN A 398 0.92 6.17 2.22
C ASN A 398 -0.52 5.88 1.79
N ASP A 399 -1.14 6.72 0.98
CA ASP A 399 -2.48 6.48 0.46
C ASP A 399 -2.45 5.36 -0.59
N ARG A 400 -3.39 4.41 -0.50
CA ARG A 400 -3.45 3.27 -1.42
C ARG A 400 -4.08 3.64 -2.77
N TYR A 401 -5.14 4.46 -2.73
CA TYR A 401 -6.00 4.73 -3.86
C TYR A 401 -6.01 6.22 -4.24
N SER A 402 -5.62 6.54 -5.47
CA SER A 402 -5.74 7.89 -6.05
C SER A 402 -7.20 8.23 -6.39
N LEU A 403 -7.98 7.21 -6.73
CA LEU A 403 -9.39 7.31 -7.07
C LEU A 403 -10.20 6.31 -6.26
N LEU A 404 -11.14 6.83 -5.44
CA LEU A 404 -11.95 6.05 -4.51
C LEU A 404 -13.42 6.36 -4.73
N ILE A 405 -14.19 5.43 -5.29
CA ILE A 405 -15.62 5.60 -5.60
C ILE A 405 -16.42 4.42 -5.03
N TYR A 406 -17.18 4.64 -3.97
CA TYR A 406 -18.00 3.59 -3.36
C TYR A 406 -19.25 4.12 -2.65
N GLY A 407 -20.28 3.29 -2.52
CA GLY A 407 -21.48 3.63 -1.75
C GLY A 407 -22.36 4.70 -2.36
N ASN A 408 -22.24 4.96 -3.67
CA ASN A 408 -23.12 5.89 -4.35
C ASN A 408 -24.34 5.13 -4.88
N ALA A 409 -25.45 5.19 -4.13
CA ALA A 409 -26.62 4.33 -4.33
C ALA A 409 -27.27 4.48 -5.72
N ASN A 410 -27.21 5.69 -6.28
CA ASN A 410 -27.85 6.04 -7.55
C ASN A 410 -26.89 6.23 -8.73
N LEU A 411 -25.59 6.07 -8.52
CA LEU A 411 -24.57 6.28 -9.55
C LEU A 411 -24.69 5.21 -10.65
N ARG A 412 -24.87 5.67 -11.90
CA ARG A 412 -25.01 4.84 -13.10
C ARG A 412 -23.90 5.04 -14.11
N GLY A 413 -23.26 6.21 -14.11
CA GLY A 413 -22.30 6.60 -15.14
C GLY A 413 -21.09 7.34 -14.59
N ILE A 414 -19.91 6.97 -15.09
CA ILE A 414 -18.66 7.69 -14.86
C ILE A 414 -18.02 7.92 -16.22
N GLN A 415 -17.67 9.18 -16.51
CA GLN A 415 -16.97 9.54 -17.74
C GLN A 415 -15.59 10.05 -17.38
N PHE A 416 -14.55 9.32 -17.78
CA PHE A 416 -13.17 9.78 -17.69
C PHE A 416 -12.70 10.33 -19.04
N SER A 417 -11.67 11.19 -18.99
CA SER A 417 -10.89 11.53 -20.18
C SER A 417 -10.16 10.30 -20.69
N LYS A 418 -10.05 10.15 -22.02
CA LYS A 418 -9.24 9.08 -22.63
C LYS A 418 -7.74 9.25 -22.34
N ASP A 419 -7.33 10.48 -22.05
CA ASP A 419 -5.95 10.84 -21.72
C ASP A 419 -5.66 10.74 -20.21
N LEU A 420 -6.59 10.18 -19.42
CA LEU A 420 -6.44 10.09 -17.97
C LEU A 420 -5.23 9.22 -17.59
N HIS A 421 -4.26 9.85 -16.94
CA HIS A 421 -3.14 9.22 -16.28
C HIS A 421 -3.35 9.24 -14.75
N ILE A 422 -3.20 8.08 -14.13
CA ILE A 422 -3.19 7.91 -12.68
C ILE A 422 -1.82 7.36 -12.30
N ASP A 423 -1.18 7.96 -11.31
CA ASP A 423 0.13 7.55 -10.83
C ASP A 423 0.14 6.12 -10.24
N LYS A 424 1.26 5.70 -9.62
CA LYS A 424 1.54 4.34 -9.10
C LYS A 424 0.55 3.81 -8.03
N SER A 425 -0.58 4.45 -7.82
CA SER A 425 -1.62 4.10 -6.86
C SER A 425 -2.78 3.36 -7.52
N GLU A 426 -3.52 2.57 -6.74
CA GLU A 426 -4.62 1.76 -7.25
C GLU A 426 -5.89 2.60 -7.49
N VAL A 427 -6.80 2.08 -8.31
CA VAL A 427 -8.16 2.62 -8.50
C VAL A 427 -9.15 1.70 -7.82
N PHE A 428 -10.10 2.27 -7.06
CA PHE A 428 -11.14 1.52 -6.37
C PHE A 428 -12.52 2.06 -6.73
N ILE A 429 -13.32 1.26 -7.43
CA ILE A 429 -14.69 1.61 -7.84
C ILE A 429 -15.61 0.44 -7.49
N ARG A 430 -16.07 0.30 -6.25
CA ARG A 430 -16.87 -0.88 -5.83
C ARG A 430 -18.04 -0.48 -4.95
N ALA A 431 -18.99 -1.41 -4.72
CA ALA A 431 -20.19 -1.16 -3.93
C ALA A 431 -21.00 0.08 -4.39
N ASN A 432 -21.15 0.25 -5.71
CA ASN A 432 -22.07 1.22 -6.31
C ASN A 432 -23.17 0.43 -7.04
N PRO A 433 -24.32 0.15 -6.38
CA PRO A 433 -25.24 -0.92 -6.80
C PRO A 433 -25.91 -0.71 -8.16
N ARG A 434 -25.92 0.52 -8.68
CA ARG A 434 -26.49 0.86 -10.00
C ARG A 434 -25.44 1.15 -11.08
N LEU A 435 -24.16 1.01 -10.75
CA LEU A 435 -23.06 1.22 -11.69
C LEU A 435 -22.68 -0.10 -12.35
N SER A 436 -22.90 -0.19 -13.67
CA SER A 436 -22.39 -1.29 -14.47
C SER A 436 -21.00 -0.99 -15.02
N ARG A 437 -20.30 -2.01 -15.51
CA ARG A 437 -19.02 -1.83 -16.19
C ARG A 437 -19.13 -0.93 -17.43
N ASP A 438 -20.23 -1.06 -18.19
CA ASP A 438 -20.50 -0.21 -19.37
C ASP A 438 -20.84 1.24 -19.00
N GLY A 439 -21.26 1.46 -17.74
CA GLY A 439 -21.46 2.79 -17.18
C GLY A 439 -20.14 3.55 -16.97
N VAL A 440 -19.00 2.86 -16.93
CA VAL A 440 -17.67 3.49 -16.81
C VAL A 440 -17.04 3.64 -18.19
N LYS A 441 -16.97 4.88 -18.67
CA LYS A 441 -16.51 5.25 -20.01
C LYS A 441 -15.19 6.02 -19.95
N GLY A 442 -14.37 5.85 -20.99
CA GLY A 442 -13.12 6.60 -21.16
C GLY A 442 -11.94 6.14 -20.29
N ALA A 443 -12.12 5.16 -19.40
CA ALA A 443 -11.03 4.61 -18.60
C ALA A 443 -10.00 3.87 -19.47
N SER A 444 -8.73 4.24 -19.33
CA SER A 444 -7.58 3.55 -19.95
C SER A 444 -7.06 2.37 -19.11
N PHE A 445 -7.56 2.21 -17.88
CA PHE A 445 -7.16 1.19 -16.91
C PHE A 445 -8.25 0.12 -16.71
N ARG A 446 -7.87 -1.01 -16.09
CA ARG A 446 -8.83 -2.08 -15.77
C ARG A 446 -9.84 -1.57 -14.75
N VAL A 447 -11.10 -1.52 -15.15
CA VAL A 447 -12.23 -1.19 -14.27
C VAL A 447 -12.78 -2.47 -13.65
N ASP A 448 -12.91 -2.46 -12.34
CA ASP A 448 -13.55 -3.50 -11.55
C ASP A 448 -14.62 -2.86 -10.68
N VAL A 449 -15.89 -3.09 -11.04
CA VAL A 449 -17.06 -2.52 -10.34
C VAL A 449 -17.51 -3.34 -9.12
N GLY A 450 -16.80 -4.44 -8.83
CA GLY A 450 -17.15 -5.36 -7.75
C GLY A 450 -18.26 -6.34 -8.12
N THR A 451 -18.75 -7.06 -7.12
CA THR A 451 -19.83 -8.06 -7.25
C THR A 451 -20.94 -7.83 -6.23
N SER A 452 -21.99 -8.64 -6.26
CA SER A 452 -23.08 -8.58 -5.27
C SER A 452 -22.66 -8.98 -3.85
N THR A 453 -21.47 -9.55 -3.67
CA THR A 453 -20.90 -9.89 -2.34
C THR A 453 -20.13 -8.74 -1.71
N ASP A 454 -19.92 -7.64 -2.45
CA ASP A 454 -19.28 -6.42 -1.99
C ASP A 454 -20.32 -5.51 -1.33
N CYS A 455 -20.20 -5.29 -0.02
CA CYS A 455 -21.16 -4.47 0.72
C CYS A 455 -20.48 -3.27 1.33
N LEU A 456 -21.25 -2.20 1.48
CA LEU A 456 -20.87 -1.13 2.39
C LEU A 456 -20.84 -1.64 3.82
N ALA A 457 -19.89 -1.14 4.61
CA ALA A 457 -19.73 -1.50 6.01
C ALA A 457 -21.04 -1.44 6.81
N ASN A 458 -21.80 -0.35 6.65
CA ASN A 458 -23.08 -0.15 7.35
C ASN A 458 -24.24 -1.05 6.86
N ALA A 459 -24.08 -1.72 5.72
CA ALA A 459 -25.09 -2.61 5.14
C ALA A 459 -24.68 -4.09 5.23
N ALA A 460 -23.45 -4.39 5.66
CA ALA A 460 -22.89 -5.75 5.65
C ALA A 460 -23.67 -6.72 6.54
N ASP A 461 -24.19 -6.25 7.68
CA ASP A 461 -24.93 -7.11 8.62
C ASP A 461 -26.29 -7.55 8.07
N GLY A 462 -26.95 -6.70 7.29
CA GLY A 462 -28.23 -7.01 6.62
C GLY A 462 -28.10 -7.91 5.38
N ASN A 463 -26.88 -8.13 4.87
CA ASN A 463 -26.65 -8.91 3.65
C ASN A 463 -25.99 -10.26 3.94
N ARG A 464 -26.75 -11.34 3.77
CA ARG A 464 -26.30 -12.73 4.03
C ARG A 464 -25.25 -13.24 3.04
N TYR A 465 -25.08 -12.58 1.90
CA TYR A 465 -24.07 -12.93 0.89
C TYR A 465 -22.81 -12.06 1.00
N CYS A 466 -22.75 -11.18 2.00
CA CYS A 466 -21.63 -10.28 2.17
C CYS A 466 -20.35 -11.02 2.58
N THR A 467 -19.34 -11.01 1.71
CA THR A 467 -18.01 -11.57 2.00
C THR A 467 -16.92 -10.50 2.02
N MET A 468 -17.19 -9.33 1.43
CA MET A 468 -16.30 -8.17 1.47
C MET A 468 -17.05 -6.95 2.02
N ALA A 469 -16.55 -6.37 3.11
CA ALA A 469 -17.07 -5.12 3.64
C ALA A 469 -16.15 -3.95 3.24
N ILE A 470 -16.74 -2.88 2.73
CA ILE A 470 -16.06 -1.70 2.20
C ILE A 470 -16.41 -0.51 3.09
N GLY A 471 -15.42 0.06 3.76
CA GLY A 471 -15.62 1.14 4.72
C GLY A 471 -14.75 1.03 5.95
N ASP A 472 -14.77 2.08 6.76
CA ASP A 472 -14.22 2.04 8.10
C ASP A 472 -15.26 1.43 9.05
N ILE A 473 -14.87 0.43 9.83
CA ILE A 473 -15.78 -0.40 10.63
C ILE A 473 -15.39 -0.34 12.10
N LYS A 474 -16.36 -0.10 12.98
CA LYS A 474 -16.21 -0.35 14.42
C LYS A 474 -16.69 -1.77 14.74
N TYR A 475 -15.96 -2.48 15.60
CA TYR A 475 -16.25 -3.88 15.91
C TYR A 475 -17.72 -4.17 16.25
N GLY A 476 -18.35 -3.28 17.04
CA GLY A 476 -19.74 -3.42 17.47
C GLY A 476 -20.80 -3.05 16.42
N GLU A 477 -20.42 -2.60 15.23
CA GLU A 477 -21.36 -2.30 14.13
C GLU A 477 -21.82 -3.56 13.39
N LEU A 478 -21.10 -4.68 13.53
CA LEU A 478 -21.41 -5.95 12.87
C LEU A 478 -21.64 -7.05 13.90
N SER A 479 -22.59 -7.94 13.61
CA SER A 479 -22.79 -9.14 14.43
C SER A 479 -21.61 -10.10 14.31
N THR A 480 -21.43 -10.96 15.31
CA THR A 480 -20.44 -12.06 15.28
C THR A 480 -20.56 -12.92 14.03
N SER A 481 -21.79 -13.23 13.62
CA SER A 481 -22.07 -14.04 12.42
C SER A 481 -21.63 -13.36 11.12
N THR A 482 -21.68 -12.02 11.08
CA THR A 482 -21.21 -11.25 9.94
C THR A 482 -19.69 -11.20 9.91
N TRP A 483 -19.02 -10.94 11.04
CA TRP A 483 -17.56 -11.02 11.13
C TRP A 483 -17.01 -12.36 10.65
N GLN A 484 -17.64 -13.48 11.05
CA GLN A 484 -17.22 -14.83 10.66
C GLN A 484 -17.43 -15.13 9.16
N ARG A 485 -18.36 -14.42 8.51
CA ARG A 485 -18.65 -14.56 7.08
C ARG A 485 -17.73 -13.70 6.21
N LEU A 486 -17.28 -12.56 6.72
CA LEU A 486 -16.38 -11.66 6.01
C LEU A 486 -15.03 -12.32 5.79
N GLN A 487 -14.57 -12.29 4.54
CA GLN A 487 -13.22 -12.69 4.15
C GLN A 487 -12.30 -11.47 4.09
N THR A 488 -12.84 -10.32 3.67
CA THR A 488 -12.07 -9.10 3.46
C THR A 488 -12.78 -7.86 4.02
N VAL A 489 -12.02 -6.99 4.66
CA VAL A 489 -12.39 -5.59 4.89
C VAL A 489 -11.48 -4.71 4.05
N GLU A 490 -12.05 -4.01 3.08
CA GLU A 490 -11.40 -2.92 2.36
C GLU A 490 -11.66 -1.62 3.12
N GLY A 491 -10.73 -1.23 3.98
CA GLY A 491 -10.85 -0.05 4.82
C GLY A 491 -10.03 -0.13 6.11
N SER A 492 -10.64 0.21 7.23
CA SER A 492 -10.01 0.10 8.55
C SER A 492 -10.96 -0.50 9.59
N VAL A 493 -10.42 -1.22 10.55
CA VAL A 493 -11.17 -1.83 11.65
C VAL A 493 -10.74 -1.24 12.98
N SER A 494 -11.71 -0.85 13.80
CA SER A 494 -11.48 -0.30 15.13
C SER A 494 -12.25 -1.09 16.19
N ILE A 495 -11.51 -1.55 17.20
CA ILE A 495 -11.98 -2.28 18.38
C ILE A 495 -11.63 -1.39 19.57
N GLU A 496 -12.50 -0.44 19.88
CA GLU A 496 -12.27 0.55 20.92
C GLU A 496 -13.38 0.54 21.96
N ASN A 497 -13.00 0.43 23.24
CA ASN A 497 -13.96 0.33 24.36
C ASN A 497 -15.05 -0.73 24.12
N ALA A 498 -14.70 -1.82 23.42
CA ALA A 498 -15.65 -2.86 23.06
C ALA A 498 -15.81 -3.89 24.18
N ASP A 499 -17.04 -4.35 24.39
CA ASP A 499 -17.37 -5.46 25.28
C ASP A 499 -17.08 -6.80 24.60
N VAL A 500 -15.79 -7.08 24.38
CA VAL A 500 -15.31 -8.27 23.67
C VAL A 500 -14.28 -9.00 24.52
N VAL A 501 -14.42 -10.33 24.62
CA VAL A 501 -13.50 -11.19 25.40
C VAL A 501 -12.41 -11.80 24.52
N ASN A 502 -12.72 -12.07 23.25
CA ASN A 502 -11.79 -12.63 22.27
C ASN A 502 -12.06 -12.12 20.85
N LEU A 503 -11.07 -12.26 19.96
CA LEU A 503 -11.18 -11.80 18.56
C LEU A 503 -11.57 -12.92 17.57
N ASP A 504 -12.12 -14.03 18.05
CA ASP A 504 -12.34 -15.23 17.23
C ASP A 504 -13.33 -15.01 16.08
N ALA A 505 -14.26 -14.07 16.24
CA ALA A 505 -15.19 -13.67 15.19
C ALA A 505 -14.47 -13.21 13.90
N MET A 506 -13.25 -12.69 14.02
CA MET A 506 -12.47 -12.11 12.91
C MET A 506 -11.36 -13.05 12.41
N LYS A 507 -11.40 -14.34 12.78
CA LYS A 507 -10.39 -15.31 12.32
C LYS A 507 -10.33 -15.36 10.79
N ASN A 508 -9.12 -15.46 10.26
CA ASN A 508 -8.80 -15.51 8.82
C ASN A 508 -9.20 -14.25 8.01
N LEU A 509 -9.54 -13.15 8.66
CA LEU A 509 -9.90 -11.91 7.98
C LEU A 509 -8.68 -11.27 7.30
N THR A 510 -8.87 -10.78 6.08
CA THR A 510 -7.91 -9.89 5.42
C THR A 510 -8.37 -8.44 5.57
N ILE A 511 -7.53 -7.58 6.16
CA ILE A 511 -7.78 -6.13 6.25
C ILE A 511 -6.88 -5.45 5.23
N VAL A 512 -7.49 -4.88 4.20
CA VAL A 512 -6.80 -4.13 3.15
C VAL A 512 -6.91 -2.65 3.48
N ALA A 513 -5.79 -2.06 3.84
CA ALA A 513 -5.75 -0.73 4.40
C ALA A 513 -5.77 0.34 3.30
N TRP A 514 -6.77 1.23 3.33
CA TRP A 514 -6.74 2.49 2.58
C TRP A 514 -6.25 3.69 3.39
N LYS A 515 -6.05 3.52 4.71
CA LYS A 515 -5.51 4.51 5.65
C LYS A 515 -4.75 3.81 6.79
N THR A 516 -3.90 4.56 7.50
CA THR A 516 -3.09 4.03 8.62
C THR A 516 -3.51 4.68 9.94
N PRO A 517 -3.77 3.92 11.03
CA PRO A 517 -3.70 2.46 11.15
C PRO A 517 -4.89 1.74 10.49
N ALA A 518 -4.63 0.52 10.01
CA ALA A 518 -5.61 -0.39 9.42
C ALA A 518 -6.42 -1.15 10.48
N LEU A 519 -5.79 -1.51 11.59
CA LEU A 519 -6.42 -2.21 12.71
C LEU A 519 -6.06 -1.51 14.02
N THR A 520 -7.06 -1.06 14.75
CA THR A 520 -6.90 -0.40 16.05
C THR A 520 -7.59 -1.22 17.13
N ILE A 521 -6.89 -1.59 18.20
CA ILE A 521 -7.40 -2.36 19.34
C ILE A 521 -7.01 -1.63 20.63
N VAL A 522 -7.91 -0.80 21.16
CA VAL A 522 -7.56 0.13 22.23
C VAL A 522 -8.62 0.18 23.34
N ARG A 523 -8.19 0.19 24.61
CA ARG A 523 -9.07 0.34 25.79
C ARG A 523 -10.17 -0.72 25.90
N ASN A 524 -9.90 -1.97 25.54
CA ASN A 524 -10.85 -3.06 25.72
C ASN A 524 -10.56 -3.76 27.06
N GLU A 525 -11.38 -3.48 28.07
CA GLU A 525 -11.15 -3.98 29.44
C GLU A 525 -11.35 -5.50 29.55
N LYS A 526 -12.34 -6.05 28.86
CA LYS A 526 -12.66 -7.49 28.93
C LYS A 526 -11.87 -8.36 27.95
N LEU A 527 -11.12 -7.74 27.03
CA LEU A 527 -10.36 -8.45 26.01
C LEU A 527 -9.22 -9.23 26.64
N ALA A 528 -9.34 -10.56 26.62
CA ALA A 528 -8.41 -11.49 27.21
C ALA A 528 -7.62 -12.29 26.16
N ASP A 529 -8.25 -12.60 25.02
CA ASP A 529 -7.67 -13.46 23.99
C ASP A 529 -7.58 -12.75 22.63
N ILE A 530 -6.35 -12.58 22.13
CA ILE A 530 -6.05 -11.99 20.82
C ILE A 530 -5.41 -13.02 19.87
N GLY A 531 -5.52 -14.32 20.16
CA GLY A 531 -4.90 -15.39 19.38
C GLY A 531 -5.32 -15.38 17.90
N ALA A 532 -6.55 -14.93 17.62
CA ALA A 532 -7.06 -14.76 16.26
C ALA A 532 -6.18 -13.85 15.38
N LEU A 533 -5.41 -12.91 15.96
CA LEU A 533 -4.50 -12.04 15.21
C LEU A 533 -3.49 -12.84 14.38
N LEU A 534 -3.05 -14.01 14.86
CA LEU A 534 -2.13 -14.88 14.12
C LEU A 534 -2.67 -15.34 12.76
N THR A 535 -4.00 -15.30 12.58
CA THR A 535 -4.69 -15.67 11.34
C THR A 535 -5.11 -14.47 10.50
N ILE A 536 -5.06 -13.26 11.06
CA ILE A 536 -5.46 -12.04 10.36
C ILE A 536 -4.31 -11.57 9.46
N ASN A 537 -4.64 -11.27 8.21
CA ASN A 537 -3.72 -10.69 7.26
C ASN A 537 -3.98 -9.19 7.13
N VAL A 538 -2.97 -8.36 7.41
CA VAL A 538 -3.07 -6.91 7.24
C VAL A 538 -2.24 -6.50 6.03
N VAL A 539 -2.93 -6.05 4.97
CA VAL A 539 -2.30 -5.61 3.72
C VAL A 539 -2.21 -4.09 3.74
N SER A 540 -1.02 -3.57 4.04
CA SER A 540 -0.75 -2.13 4.10
C SER A 540 0.66 -1.79 3.59
N LYS A 541 0.84 -0.58 3.04
CA LYS A 541 2.14 -0.10 2.55
C LYS A 541 3.21 0.04 3.65
N LYS A 542 2.80 0.16 4.91
CA LYS A 542 3.64 0.21 6.12
C LYS A 542 2.95 -0.50 7.28
N ALA A 543 3.68 -0.75 8.36
CA ALA A 543 3.13 -1.18 9.65
C ALA A 543 1.92 -0.33 10.05
N SER A 544 0.78 -0.98 10.28
CA SER A 544 -0.52 -0.29 10.36
C SER A 544 -1.41 -0.82 11.49
N VAL A 545 -0.86 -1.53 12.46
CA VAL A 545 -1.62 -2.03 13.62
C VAL A 545 -1.32 -1.19 14.86
N LYS A 546 -2.36 -0.85 15.62
CA LYS A 546 -2.26 -0.11 16.88
C LYS A 546 -2.94 -0.90 18.00
N ILE A 547 -2.17 -1.35 18.99
CA ILE A 547 -2.70 -1.99 20.21
C ILE A 547 -2.25 -1.20 21.42
N LYS A 548 -3.19 -0.79 22.29
CA LYS A 548 -2.87 -0.01 23.50
C LYS A 548 -3.92 -0.16 24.59
N ASN A 549 -3.50 -0.16 25.86
CA ASN A 549 -4.40 -0.12 27.02
C ASN A 549 -5.43 -1.26 27.06
N ASN A 550 -5.02 -2.51 26.82
CA ASN A 550 -5.88 -3.69 26.97
C ASN A 550 -5.32 -4.55 28.14
N PRO A 551 -5.73 -4.28 29.40
CA PRO A 551 -5.01 -4.73 30.59
C PRO A 551 -5.14 -6.24 30.88
N ASN A 552 -6.10 -6.93 30.27
CA ASN A 552 -6.41 -8.32 30.59
C ASN A 552 -5.98 -9.32 29.51
N ILE A 553 -5.31 -8.88 28.44
CA ILE A 553 -4.78 -9.78 27.39
C ILE A 553 -3.81 -10.77 28.02
N CYS A 554 -4.10 -12.06 27.94
CA CYS A 554 -3.32 -13.10 28.59
C CYS A 554 -3.27 -14.39 27.76
N HIS A 555 -2.05 -14.83 27.47
CA HIS A 555 -1.74 -16.03 26.70
C HIS A 555 -0.66 -16.84 27.42
N ASN A 556 -0.49 -18.13 27.08
CA ASN A 556 0.70 -18.86 27.52
C ASN A 556 1.96 -18.33 26.81
N ILE A 557 3.15 -18.64 27.34
CA ILE A 557 4.40 -18.08 26.80
C ILE A 557 4.67 -18.45 25.34
N ALA A 558 4.27 -19.65 24.91
CA ALA A 558 4.49 -20.12 23.55
C ALA A 558 3.66 -19.31 22.54
N GLU A 559 2.40 -19.03 22.86
CA GLU A 559 1.53 -18.16 22.05
C GLU A 559 1.96 -16.69 22.11
N ARG A 560 2.37 -16.19 23.30
CA ARG A 560 2.89 -14.81 23.46
C ARG A 560 4.02 -14.53 22.48
N LYS A 561 5.01 -15.43 22.38
CA LYS A 561 6.15 -15.26 21.45
C LYS A 561 5.70 -15.15 19.99
N LYS A 562 4.73 -15.96 19.56
CA LYS A 562 4.16 -15.91 18.20
C LYS A 562 3.42 -14.58 17.97
N LEU A 563 2.64 -14.13 18.94
CA LEU A 563 1.91 -12.87 18.88
C LEU A 563 2.86 -11.68 18.87
N GLU A 564 3.90 -11.66 19.69
CA GLU A 564 4.92 -10.61 19.69
C GLU A 564 5.63 -10.49 18.34
N GLN A 565 5.95 -11.62 17.70
CA GLN A 565 6.51 -11.62 16.34
C GLN A 565 5.52 -11.05 15.31
N TRP A 566 4.25 -11.47 15.37
CA TRP A 566 3.21 -10.93 14.49
C TRP A 566 3.00 -9.43 14.71
N LEU A 567 2.96 -8.98 15.96
CA LEU A 567 2.82 -7.56 16.32
C LEU A 567 4.01 -6.75 15.83
N LYS A 568 5.24 -7.24 16.04
CA LYS A 568 6.47 -6.60 15.54
C LYS A 568 6.47 -6.47 14.02
N LYS A 569 6.07 -7.52 13.29
CA LYS A 569 5.92 -7.49 11.82
C LYS A 569 4.95 -6.40 11.37
N ASN A 570 3.92 -6.14 12.17
CA ASN A 570 2.89 -5.14 11.91
C ASN A 570 3.13 -3.78 12.63
N GLY A 571 4.33 -3.58 13.20
CA GLY A 571 4.76 -2.38 13.94
C GLY A 571 3.91 -2.02 15.17
N ALA A 572 3.33 -3.03 15.82
CA ALA A 572 2.59 -2.91 17.05
C ALA A 572 3.34 -3.56 18.23
N TYR A 573 2.89 -3.25 19.45
CA TYR A 573 3.31 -3.90 20.68
C TYR A 573 2.08 -4.06 21.59
N SER A 574 2.06 -5.13 22.39
CA SER A 574 1.02 -5.35 23.40
C SER A 574 1.67 -5.75 24.72
N ARG A 575 1.09 -5.31 25.84
CA ARG A 575 1.48 -5.77 27.17
C ARG A 575 0.58 -6.95 27.55
N PHE A 576 1.19 -8.09 27.84
CA PHE A 576 0.48 -9.28 28.33
C PHE A 576 0.35 -9.25 29.85
N SER A 577 -0.82 -9.61 30.35
CA SER A 577 -1.12 -9.87 31.75
C SER A 577 -0.68 -11.28 32.12
N ASP A 578 -0.25 -11.49 33.37
CA ASP A 578 0.09 -12.81 33.90
C ASP A 578 -1.05 -13.44 34.70
N LYS A 579 -2.20 -12.76 34.83
CA LYS A 579 -3.33 -13.19 35.67
C LYS A 579 -3.93 -14.54 35.28
N CYS A 580 -3.82 -14.96 34.02
CA CYS A 580 -4.35 -16.25 33.58
C CYS A 580 -3.37 -17.41 33.76
N LEU A 581 -2.08 -17.15 34.02
CA LEU A 581 -1.07 -18.20 34.13
C LEU A 581 -1.33 -19.05 35.38
N LYS A 582 -1.19 -20.37 35.24
CA LYS A 582 -1.48 -21.35 36.30
C LYS A 582 -0.26 -22.20 36.66
N SER A 583 -0.26 -22.68 37.90
CA SER A 583 0.57 -23.80 38.33
C SER A 583 -0.23 -25.10 38.19
N CYS A 584 0.37 -26.12 37.59
CA CYS A 584 -0.24 -27.42 37.36
C CYS A 584 0.48 -28.52 38.13
N VAL A 585 -0.22 -29.60 38.41
CA VAL A 585 0.38 -30.73 39.13
C VAL A 585 1.30 -31.54 38.20
N GLY A 586 2.48 -31.91 38.70
CA GLY A 586 3.41 -32.81 38.01
C GLY A 586 2.90 -34.25 37.92
N GLY A 587 3.49 -35.05 37.03
CA GLY A 587 3.14 -36.46 36.89
C GLY A 587 3.94 -37.17 35.80
N GLN A 588 3.47 -38.36 35.42
CA GLN A 588 4.03 -39.08 34.29
C GLN A 588 3.49 -38.51 32.97
N VAL A 589 4.40 -38.06 32.10
CA VAL A 589 4.06 -37.49 30.79
C VAL A 589 3.58 -38.61 29.88
N THR A 590 2.26 -38.69 29.78
CA THR A 590 1.50 -39.58 28.91
C THR A 590 0.58 -38.74 28.03
N GLN A 591 -0.01 -39.33 26.99
CA GLN A 591 -0.99 -38.63 26.18
C GLN A 591 -2.21 -38.16 27.00
N SER A 592 -2.63 -38.93 28.01
CA SER A 592 -3.71 -38.53 28.92
C SER A 592 -3.33 -37.36 29.83
N TYR A 593 -2.11 -37.36 30.38
CA TYR A 593 -1.59 -36.22 31.15
C TYR A 593 -1.56 -34.94 30.31
N LEU A 594 -1.00 -35.00 29.10
CA LEU A 594 -0.90 -33.85 28.21
C LEU A 594 -2.28 -33.36 27.74
N ALA A 595 -3.24 -34.26 27.50
CA ALA A 595 -4.61 -33.88 27.17
C ALA A 595 -5.26 -33.03 28.27
N GLN A 596 -4.96 -33.33 29.55
CA GLN A 596 -5.48 -32.65 30.73
C GLN A 596 -4.68 -31.41 31.15
N LEU A 597 -3.49 -31.19 30.58
CA LEU A 597 -2.65 -30.04 30.89
C LEU A 597 -3.33 -28.74 30.42
N ASP A 598 -3.60 -27.83 31.36
CA ASP A 598 -4.28 -26.55 31.10
C ASP A 598 -3.48 -25.72 30.08
N LYS A 599 -4.19 -25.04 29.15
CA LYS A 599 -3.56 -24.20 28.11
C LYS A 599 -2.84 -22.95 28.64
N HIS A 600 -3.00 -22.63 29.93
CA HIS A 600 -2.30 -21.56 30.63
C HIS A 600 -1.32 -22.08 31.67
N CYS A 601 -1.00 -23.38 31.62
CA CYS A 601 0.01 -23.97 32.49
C CYS A 601 1.39 -23.36 32.20
N ASN A 602 1.91 -22.58 33.14
CA ASN A 602 3.22 -21.95 33.03
C ASN A 602 4.23 -22.52 34.04
N ALA A 603 3.72 -23.07 35.14
CA ALA A 603 4.52 -23.72 36.17
C ALA A 603 4.01 -25.13 36.44
N ILE A 604 4.91 -26.06 36.76
CA ILE A 604 4.59 -27.38 37.27
C ILE A 604 5.01 -27.45 38.74
N ASP A 605 4.09 -27.80 39.62
CA ASP A 605 4.34 -28.15 41.01
C ASP A 605 4.32 -29.67 41.17
N GLY A 606 5.48 -30.25 41.48
CA GLY A 606 5.69 -31.69 41.60
C GLY A 606 6.63 -32.26 40.52
N HIS A 607 6.89 -33.55 40.65
CA HIS A 607 7.83 -34.26 39.77
C HIS A 607 7.25 -34.47 38.37
N LEU A 608 8.10 -34.40 37.35
CA LEU A 608 7.74 -34.69 35.96
C LEU A 608 8.57 -35.86 35.44
N THR A 609 7.90 -36.94 35.05
CA THR A 609 8.56 -38.17 34.58
C THR A 609 8.20 -38.48 33.14
N ILE A 610 9.19 -38.57 32.26
CA ILE A 610 9.05 -38.96 30.85
C ILE A 610 9.82 -40.27 30.67
N SER A 611 9.11 -41.40 30.65
CA SER A 611 9.78 -42.70 30.61
C SER A 611 9.12 -43.72 29.71
N GLY A 612 9.93 -44.54 29.04
CA GLY A 612 9.47 -45.71 28.29
C GLY A 612 8.71 -45.38 27.00
N LEU A 613 8.85 -44.17 26.44
CA LEU A 613 8.11 -43.78 25.24
C LEU A 613 8.67 -44.45 23.98
N GLY A 614 7.87 -45.36 23.41
CA GLY A 614 8.10 -45.96 22.08
C GLY A 614 7.58 -45.10 20.93
N VAL A 615 6.57 -44.26 21.18
CA VAL A 615 6.01 -43.26 20.25
C VAL A 615 5.86 -41.93 21.00
N LEU A 616 6.14 -40.82 20.32
CA LEU A 616 6.03 -39.49 20.91
C LEU A 616 4.55 -39.09 21.04
N PRO A 617 4.08 -38.66 22.22
CA PRO A 617 2.71 -38.17 22.38
C PRO A 617 2.38 -37.01 21.43
N THR A 618 1.18 -37.00 20.84
CA THR A 618 0.78 -35.97 19.88
C THR A 618 0.74 -34.57 20.49
N ASP A 619 0.46 -34.48 21.79
CA ASP A 619 0.36 -33.21 22.52
C ASP A 619 1.65 -32.80 23.24
N ILE A 620 2.81 -33.41 22.93
CA ILE A 620 4.07 -33.15 23.64
C ILE A 620 4.48 -31.66 23.60
N ALA A 621 4.10 -30.95 22.54
CA ALA A 621 4.36 -29.51 22.38
C ALA A 621 3.65 -28.65 23.45
N LYS A 622 2.67 -29.17 24.18
CA LYS A 622 2.07 -28.48 25.34
C LYS A 622 3.05 -28.31 26.50
N LEU A 623 4.21 -28.95 26.49
CA LEU A 623 5.26 -28.64 27.47
C LEU A 623 6.03 -27.36 27.13
N GLU A 624 5.91 -26.85 25.89
CA GLU A 624 6.57 -25.59 25.51
C GLU A 624 6.05 -24.38 26.30
N GLN A 625 4.85 -24.44 26.85
CA GLN A 625 4.30 -23.35 27.68
C GLN A 625 4.89 -23.32 29.10
N VAL A 626 5.65 -24.33 29.52
CA VAL A 626 6.20 -24.43 30.87
C VAL A 626 7.49 -23.64 30.99
N GLU A 627 7.53 -22.69 31.91
CA GLU A 627 8.73 -21.90 32.23
C GLU A 627 9.37 -22.30 33.56
N LYS A 628 8.60 -22.90 34.48
CA LYS A 628 9.06 -23.28 35.81
C LYS A 628 8.61 -24.69 36.16
N ILE A 629 9.50 -25.46 36.77
CA ILE A 629 9.15 -26.72 37.42
C ILE A 629 9.71 -26.68 38.84
N ASP A 630 8.84 -26.85 39.83
CA ASP A 630 9.21 -27.06 41.23
C ASP A 630 9.03 -28.53 41.60
N GLY A 631 10.09 -29.30 41.35
CA GLY A 631 10.18 -30.74 41.54
C GLY A 631 11.26 -31.31 40.62
N ARG A 632 11.58 -32.59 40.80
CA ARG A 632 12.48 -33.34 39.91
C ARG A 632 11.91 -33.60 38.51
N VAL A 633 12.76 -33.47 37.49
CA VAL A 633 12.50 -33.91 36.10
C VAL A 633 13.32 -35.16 35.78
N LEU A 634 12.64 -36.26 35.43
CA LEU A 634 13.25 -37.54 35.06
C LEU A 634 12.88 -37.91 33.62
N ILE A 635 13.87 -38.08 32.75
CA ILE A 635 13.69 -38.46 31.34
C ILE A 635 14.51 -39.71 31.05
N THR A 636 13.87 -40.88 30.98
CA THR A 636 14.60 -42.14 30.89
C THR A 636 13.99 -43.21 30.01
N ASN A 637 14.83 -44.04 29.38
CA ASN A 637 14.40 -45.22 28.62
C ASN A 637 13.43 -44.89 27.47
N ASN A 638 13.59 -43.73 26.82
CA ASN A 638 12.75 -43.33 25.69
C ASN A 638 13.43 -43.65 24.35
N LYS A 639 12.67 -44.27 23.45
CA LYS A 639 13.08 -44.50 22.05
C LYS A 639 12.55 -43.44 21.10
N ALA A 640 11.41 -42.82 21.42
CA ALA A 640 10.75 -41.85 20.55
C ALA A 640 11.32 -40.43 20.62
N ILE A 641 12.14 -40.12 21.63
CA ILE A 641 12.63 -38.75 21.87
C ILE A 641 13.96 -38.57 21.14
N GLU A 642 13.97 -37.71 20.13
CA GLU A 642 15.21 -37.26 19.49
C GLU A 642 15.70 -35.91 20.02
N LYS A 643 14.78 -35.05 20.48
CA LYS A 643 15.07 -33.70 20.97
C LYS A 643 14.18 -33.35 22.15
N LEU A 644 14.68 -32.49 23.04
CA LEU A 644 13.92 -31.92 24.17
C LEU A 644 13.50 -30.47 23.94
N ASP A 645 13.26 -30.07 22.69
CA ASP A 645 12.85 -28.71 22.31
C ASP A 645 11.47 -28.30 22.86
N PHE A 646 10.65 -29.27 23.26
CA PHE A 646 9.43 -29.01 24.02
C PHE A 646 9.69 -28.42 25.42
N PHE A 647 10.95 -28.35 25.91
CA PHE A 647 11.34 -27.59 27.09
C PHE A 647 12.15 -26.32 26.79
N LYS A 648 12.20 -25.83 25.54
CA LYS A 648 12.97 -24.64 25.15
C LYS A 648 12.62 -23.35 25.91
N ASN A 649 11.46 -23.30 26.56
CA ASN A 649 11.02 -22.16 27.37
C ASN A 649 11.23 -22.37 28.88
N LEU A 650 11.71 -23.53 29.32
CA LEU A 650 12.00 -23.82 30.72
C LEU A 650 13.16 -22.92 31.20
N LYS A 651 12.88 -22.08 32.20
CA LYS A 651 13.79 -21.09 32.79
C LYS A 651 14.27 -21.51 34.17
N GLU A 652 13.40 -22.15 34.95
CA GLU A 652 13.66 -22.47 36.35
C GLU A 652 13.31 -23.93 36.63
N LEU A 653 14.27 -24.65 37.20
CA LEU A 653 14.06 -26.00 37.76
C LEU A 653 14.53 -25.99 39.21
N THR A 654 13.57 -25.98 40.13
CA THR A 654 13.80 -26.04 41.57
C THR A 654 13.26 -27.34 42.14
N ASN A 655 13.65 -27.66 43.36
CA ASN A 655 13.05 -28.77 44.10
C ASN A 655 12.96 -28.36 45.57
N THR A 656 11.90 -27.62 45.91
CA THR A 656 11.74 -27.06 47.26
C THR A 656 11.24 -28.07 48.29
N LYS A 657 10.70 -29.21 47.82
CA LYS A 657 10.29 -30.33 48.66
C LYS A 657 11.52 -31.18 48.96
N ASP A 658 11.85 -31.36 50.24
CA ASP A 658 12.95 -32.23 50.66
C ASP A 658 12.66 -33.64 50.15
N ASP A 659 13.41 -34.07 49.13
CA ASP A 659 13.31 -35.40 48.55
C ASP A 659 14.57 -36.23 48.82
N GLU A 660 14.38 -37.54 48.81
CA GLU A 660 15.44 -38.53 49.01
C GLU A 660 16.48 -38.51 47.88
N TYR A 661 16.26 -37.73 46.82
CA TYR A 661 17.08 -37.68 45.62
C TYR A 661 18.15 -36.59 45.68
N LYS A 662 19.24 -36.81 44.95
CA LYS A 662 20.37 -35.86 44.80
C LYS A 662 20.16 -34.92 43.61
N HIS A 663 19.55 -35.41 42.53
CA HIS A 663 19.46 -34.71 41.26
C HIS A 663 18.05 -34.16 41.00
N ASN A 664 18.00 -32.90 40.60
CA ASN A 664 16.77 -32.24 40.16
C ASN A 664 16.48 -32.55 38.68
N LEU A 665 17.51 -32.78 37.87
CA LEU A 665 17.39 -33.16 36.46
C LEU A 665 18.13 -34.45 36.19
N MET A 666 17.42 -35.46 35.69
CA MET A 666 17.99 -36.77 35.36
C MET A 666 17.58 -37.16 33.94
N ILE A 667 18.55 -37.36 33.06
CA ILE A 667 18.33 -37.72 31.65
C ILE A 667 19.24 -38.90 31.30
N TYR A 668 18.70 -40.12 31.24
CA TYR A 668 19.52 -41.30 30.95
C TYR A 668 18.80 -42.43 30.22
N GLY A 669 19.53 -43.18 29.40
CA GLY A 669 18.98 -44.33 28.68
C GLY A 669 18.09 -43.96 27.50
N ASN A 670 18.20 -42.77 26.94
CA ASN A 670 17.40 -42.35 25.78
C ASN A 670 18.18 -42.65 24.49
N GLU A 671 17.80 -43.74 23.82
CA GLU A 671 18.53 -44.35 22.70
C GLU A 671 18.72 -43.40 21.50
N ASN A 672 17.70 -42.57 21.23
CA ASN A 672 17.65 -41.71 20.05
C ASN A 672 17.87 -40.22 20.33
N LEU A 673 18.10 -39.83 21.60
CA LEU A 673 18.25 -38.43 21.98
C LEU A 673 19.54 -37.84 21.39
N LYS A 674 19.40 -36.75 20.62
CA LYS A 674 20.48 -36.05 19.92
C LYS A 674 20.70 -34.63 20.43
N GLU A 675 19.66 -33.97 20.94
CA GLU A 675 19.69 -32.53 21.26
C GLU A 675 18.87 -32.20 22.51
N ILE A 676 19.41 -31.33 23.36
CA ILE A 676 18.73 -30.78 24.53
C ILE A 676 18.69 -29.27 24.41
N GLU A 677 17.49 -28.70 24.46
CA GLU A 677 17.24 -27.27 24.34
C GLU A 677 16.40 -26.78 25.53
N PHE A 678 16.92 -25.80 26.25
CA PHE A 678 16.23 -25.09 27.34
C PHE A 678 16.24 -23.59 27.05
N SER A 679 15.66 -22.77 27.94
CA SER A 679 15.76 -21.32 27.80
C SER A 679 17.22 -20.85 27.85
N GLU A 680 17.54 -19.77 27.13
CA GLU A 680 18.84 -19.08 27.23
C GLU A 680 19.18 -18.65 28.68
N ASN A 681 18.14 -18.39 29.47
CA ASN A 681 18.24 -18.00 30.88
C ASN A 681 18.19 -19.20 31.84
N PHE A 682 18.08 -20.44 31.34
CA PHE A 682 18.08 -21.63 32.18
C PHE A 682 19.43 -21.78 32.85
N ARG A 683 19.42 -21.87 34.19
CA ARG A 683 20.61 -22.06 35.02
C ARG A 683 20.28 -23.08 36.11
N LEU A 684 21.15 -24.06 36.27
CA LEU A 684 21.03 -25.10 37.27
C LEU A 684 22.43 -25.50 37.76
N ASP A 685 22.60 -25.76 39.06
CA ASP A 685 23.89 -26.22 39.59
C ASP A 685 24.23 -27.58 38.93
N PRO A 686 25.38 -27.72 38.25
CA PRO A 686 25.80 -28.98 37.63
C PRO A 686 25.77 -30.18 38.60
N ARG A 687 25.93 -29.96 39.91
CA ARG A 687 25.92 -31.02 40.93
C ARG A 687 24.56 -31.68 41.14
N VAL A 688 23.46 -31.03 40.73
CA VAL A 688 22.10 -31.56 40.81
C VAL A 688 21.58 -32.07 39.45
N VAL A 689 22.49 -32.28 38.49
CA VAL A 689 22.17 -32.73 37.14
C VAL A 689 22.89 -34.04 36.84
N LEU A 690 22.16 -34.99 36.23
CA LEU A 690 22.71 -36.22 35.69
C LEU A 690 22.27 -36.39 34.24
N ILE A 691 23.23 -36.47 33.32
CA ILE A 691 22.98 -36.78 31.91
C ILE A 691 23.98 -37.88 31.51
N ARG A 692 23.49 -39.10 31.28
CA ARG A 692 24.36 -40.27 31.02
C ARG A 692 23.68 -41.27 30.10
N VAL A 693 24.42 -42.13 29.41
CA VAL A 693 23.85 -43.24 28.63
C VAL A 693 22.81 -42.76 27.60
N ASN A 694 23.12 -41.68 26.88
CA ASN A 694 22.34 -41.18 25.75
C ASN A 694 23.21 -41.27 24.48
N PRO A 695 23.29 -42.43 23.82
CA PRO A 695 24.39 -42.76 22.90
C PRO A 695 24.47 -41.87 21.64
N LYS A 696 23.40 -41.16 21.29
CA LYS A 696 23.36 -40.22 20.14
C LYS A 696 23.53 -38.75 20.55
N LEU A 697 23.62 -38.45 21.84
CA LEU A 697 23.80 -37.11 22.36
C LEU A 697 25.28 -36.75 22.32
N THR A 698 25.59 -35.59 21.74
CA THR A 698 26.96 -35.10 21.59
C THR A 698 27.11 -33.75 22.30
N SER A 699 28.36 -33.29 22.47
CA SER A 699 28.64 -31.95 22.99
C SER A 699 28.00 -30.84 22.16
N GLU A 700 27.82 -31.05 20.84
CA GLU A 700 27.08 -30.12 19.98
C GLU A 700 25.60 -30.06 20.34
N GLY A 701 24.98 -31.23 20.54
CA GLY A 701 23.58 -31.36 20.96
C GLY A 701 23.29 -30.78 22.35
N MET A 702 24.32 -30.49 23.14
CA MET A 702 24.22 -29.86 24.47
C MET A 702 24.35 -28.34 24.44
N LYS A 703 24.80 -27.71 23.35
CA LYS A 703 25.08 -26.26 23.31
C LYS A 703 23.88 -25.40 23.70
N LYS A 704 22.67 -25.81 23.33
CA LYS A 704 21.43 -25.09 23.61
C LYS A 704 20.81 -25.38 24.98
N SER A 705 21.40 -26.29 25.76
CA SER A 705 20.92 -26.59 27.11
C SER A 705 21.36 -25.56 28.15
N ASN A 706 22.42 -24.79 27.86
CA ASN A 706 23.15 -23.95 28.82
C ASN A 706 23.69 -24.69 30.06
N LEU A 707 23.80 -26.02 29.99
CA LEU A 707 24.35 -26.85 31.04
C LEU A 707 25.80 -27.22 30.72
N LYS A 708 26.65 -27.19 31.75
CA LYS A 708 28.03 -27.68 31.69
C LYS A 708 28.13 -28.91 32.57
N VAL A 709 27.78 -30.06 32.00
CA VAL A 709 27.77 -31.36 32.67
C VAL A 709 28.48 -32.38 31.80
N ASP A 710 29.07 -33.37 32.46
CA ASP A 710 29.60 -34.54 31.77
C ASP A 710 28.41 -35.39 31.27
N ILE A 711 28.46 -35.85 30.01
CA ILE A 711 27.40 -36.62 29.35
C ILE A 711 27.69 -38.12 29.27
N GLY A 712 28.88 -38.54 29.72
CA GLY A 712 29.30 -39.93 29.79
C GLY A 712 30.05 -40.37 28.54
N ASP A 713 30.58 -41.59 28.57
CA ASP A 713 31.25 -42.22 27.45
C ASP A 713 30.74 -43.65 27.19
N SER A 714 31.41 -44.40 26.30
CA SER A 714 31.00 -45.76 25.93
C SER A 714 31.12 -46.79 27.05
N SER A 715 31.77 -46.44 28.17
CA SER A 715 31.89 -47.30 29.36
C SER A 715 30.70 -47.19 30.31
N ASP A 716 29.81 -46.21 30.10
CA ASP A 716 28.56 -46.07 30.83
C ASP A 716 27.47 -46.95 30.19
N CYS A 717 26.76 -47.74 30.99
CA CYS A 717 25.68 -48.57 30.49
C CYS A 717 24.51 -48.74 31.46
N LEU A 718 23.35 -49.10 30.92
CA LEU A 718 22.23 -49.61 31.73
C LEU A 718 22.51 -51.07 32.11
N ALA A 719 21.95 -51.56 33.22
CA ALA A 719 22.09 -52.97 33.62
C ALA A 719 21.71 -53.96 32.52
N SER A 720 20.67 -53.66 31.74
CA SER A 720 20.23 -54.50 30.60
C SER A 720 21.29 -54.69 29.51
N ALA A 721 22.29 -53.80 29.42
CA ALA A 721 23.37 -53.86 28.43
C ALA A 721 24.69 -54.38 29.02
N ALA A 722 24.86 -54.36 30.34
CA ALA A 722 26.12 -54.64 31.02
C ALA A 722 26.63 -56.09 30.85
N GLU A 723 25.72 -57.06 30.68
CA GLU A 723 26.09 -58.45 30.42
C GLU A 723 26.77 -58.64 29.06
N LYS A 724 26.29 -57.89 28.05
CA LYS A 724 26.75 -58.01 26.67
C LYS A 724 27.90 -57.06 26.35
N ASN A 725 27.95 -55.91 27.03
CA ASN A 725 28.98 -54.90 26.83
C ASN A 725 30.19 -55.16 27.74
N ARG A 726 31.29 -55.66 27.17
CA ARG A 726 32.55 -55.92 27.91
C ARG A 726 33.28 -54.65 28.34
N GLU A 727 33.02 -53.53 27.67
CA GLU A 727 33.59 -52.23 27.98
C GLU A 727 32.82 -51.48 29.06
N CYS A 728 31.67 -51.98 29.51
CA CYS A 728 30.90 -51.32 30.55
C CYS A 728 31.62 -51.41 31.91
N ARG A 729 31.91 -50.22 32.46
CA ARG A 729 32.57 -50.03 33.76
C ARG A 729 31.70 -49.24 34.74
N ALA A 730 30.76 -48.43 34.24
CA ALA A 730 29.84 -47.66 35.06
C ALA A 730 28.38 -48.02 34.73
N LEU A 731 27.61 -48.38 35.76
CA LEU A 731 26.16 -48.59 35.63
C LEU A 731 25.41 -47.32 35.97
N VAL A 732 24.37 -47.01 35.21
CA VAL A 732 23.46 -45.90 35.50
C VAL A 732 22.06 -46.44 35.67
N GLY A 733 21.46 -46.25 36.85
CA GLY A 733 20.14 -46.83 37.15
C GLY A 733 19.93 -47.23 38.61
N ASP A 734 18.67 -47.56 38.90
CA ASP A 734 18.34 -48.38 40.06
C ASP A 734 18.55 -49.85 39.66
N ILE A 735 19.57 -50.49 40.24
CA ILE A 735 20.07 -51.80 39.84
C ILE A 735 19.71 -52.85 40.89
N ASN A 736 19.05 -53.94 40.48
CA ASN A 736 18.92 -55.11 41.34
C ASN A 736 20.18 -55.97 41.22
N PHE A 737 20.73 -56.41 42.36
CA PHE A 737 21.89 -57.30 42.41
C PHE A 737 21.72 -58.54 41.52
N ASN A 738 20.50 -59.08 41.45
CA ASN A 738 20.19 -60.27 40.66
C ASN A 738 20.08 -60.00 39.15
N ASP A 739 20.09 -58.75 38.69
CA ASP A 739 20.04 -58.41 37.26
C ASP A 739 21.35 -58.73 36.54
N LEU A 740 22.44 -58.92 37.29
CA LEU A 740 23.78 -59.12 36.77
C LEU A 740 24.44 -60.34 37.42
N SER A 741 25.18 -61.07 36.59
CA SER A 741 26.04 -62.17 36.99
C SER A 741 27.22 -61.67 37.83
N ALA A 742 27.78 -62.55 38.67
CA ALA A 742 28.95 -62.23 39.48
C ALA A 742 30.15 -61.77 38.62
N ASN A 743 30.27 -62.26 37.39
CA ASN A 743 31.32 -61.84 36.45
C ASN A 743 31.07 -60.45 35.86
N ALA A 744 29.81 -60.06 35.66
CA ALA A 744 29.45 -58.70 35.28
C ALA A 744 29.77 -57.73 36.42
N TRP A 745 29.30 -58.02 37.63
CA TRP A 745 29.57 -57.21 38.83
C TRP A 745 31.07 -56.95 39.06
N LYS A 746 31.92 -57.97 38.93
CA LYS A 746 33.39 -57.83 39.08
C LYS A 746 34.05 -56.88 38.07
N ARG A 747 33.40 -56.59 36.93
CA ARG A 747 33.91 -55.62 35.93
C ARG A 747 33.48 -54.19 36.22
N ILE A 748 32.33 -54.03 36.89
CA ILE A 748 31.74 -52.73 37.20
C ILE A 748 32.54 -52.09 38.33
N GLN A 749 32.96 -50.87 38.09
CA GLN A 749 33.72 -50.04 39.04
C GLN A 749 32.80 -49.07 39.76
N THR A 750 31.81 -48.52 39.04
CA THR A 750 30.91 -47.48 39.55
C THR A 750 29.45 -47.82 39.27
N VAL A 751 28.57 -47.51 40.23
CA VAL A 751 27.12 -47.39 40.01
C VAL A 751 26.70 -45.95 40.33
N GLU A 752 26.28 -45.23 39.30
CA GLU A 752 25.55 -43.96 39.40
C GLU A 752 24.06 -44.28 39.59
N GLY A 753 23.65 -44.46 40.85
CA GLY A 753 22.27 -44.82 41.19
C GLY A 753 22.13 -45.64 42.47
N THR A 754 21.12 -46.50 42.53
CA THR A 754 20.83 -47.31 43.73
C THR A 754 21.14 -48.78 43.47
N VAL A 755 21.80 -49.46 44.40
CA VAL A 755 21.99 -50.92 44.34
C VAL A 755 21.07 -51.61 45.35
N SER A 756 20.26 -52.56 44.89
CA SER A 756 19.34 -53.33 45.72
C SER A 756 19.71 -54.81 45.71
N VAL A 757 20.22 -55.31 46.84
CA VAL A 757 20.41 -56.74 47.13
C VAL A 757 19.20 -57.21 47.92
N VAL A 758 18.14 -57.59 47.21
CA VAL A 758 16.87 -57.97 47.84
C VAL A 758 16.45 -59.35 47.37
N ASN A 759 16.06 -60.23 48.32
CA ASN A 759 15.65 -61.61 48.04
C ASN A 759 16.67 -62.41 47.20
N SER A 760 17.96 -62.11 47.35
CA SER A 760 19.03 -62.79 46.62
C SER A 760 19.32 -64.19 47.18
N ASN A 761 19.72 -65.09 46.28
CA ASN A 761 20.23 -66.42 46.62
C ASN A 761 21.75 -66.43 46.87
N ALA A 762 22.43 -65.28 46.79
CA ALA A 762 23.86 -65.19 47.03
C ALA A 762 24.21 -65.48 48.49
N GLU A 763 25.25 -66.29 48.69
CA GLU A 763 25.81 -66.56 50.02
C GLU A 763 26.82 -65.49 50.45
N THR A 764 27.45 -64.80 49.48
CA THR A 764 28.42 -63.72 49.71
C THR A 764 28.19 -62.54 48.77
N LEU A 765 28.68 -61.35 49.15
CA LEU A 765 28.68 -60.14 48.28
C LEU A 765 30.05 -59.88 47.63
N ASP A 766 30.90 -60.90 47.48
CA ASP A 766 32.28 -60.72 46.99
C ASP A 766 32.36 -60.14 45.56
N SER A 767 31.31 -60.30 44.76
CA SER A 767 31.27 -59.69 43.42
C SER A 767 31.15 -58.16 43.45
N LEU A 768 30.77 -57.56 44.58
CA LEU A 768 30.66 -56.11 44.77
C LEU A 768 31.92 -55.47 45.38
N ARG A 769 33.01 -56.24 45.56
CA ARG A 769 34.25 -55.70 46.13
C ARG A 769 34.77 -54.53 45.31
N HIS A 770 35.23 -53.48 46.01
CA HIS A 770 35.76 -52.25 45.42
C HIS A 770 34.77 -51.45 44.55
N LEU A 771 33.47 -51.77 44.62
CA LEU A 771 32.45 -50.99 43.93
C LEU A 771 32.30 -49.62 44.59
N HIS A 772 32.31 -48.57 43.78
CA HIS A 772 31.90 -47.22 44.16
C HIS A 772 30.42 -47.01 43.79
N ILE A 773 29.60 -46.56 44.75
CA ILE A 773 28.20 -46.21 44.52
C ILE A 773 28.05 -44.70 44.68
N ALA A 774 27.89 -44.00 43.56
CA ALA A 774 27.46 -42.61 43.50
C ALA A 774 25.92 -42.58 43.57
N GLY A 775 25.41 -42.59 44.79
CA GLY A 775 24.00 -42.72 45.10
C GLY A 775 23.18 -41.48 44.78
N TRP A 776 22.25 -41.62 43.84
CA TRP A 776 21.28 -40.56 43.55
C TRP A 776 20.09 -40.53 44.50
N LYS A 777 19.95 -41.54 45.36
CA LYS A 777 18.85 -41.73 46.32
C LYS A 777 19.43 -42.23 47.65
N ALA A 778 18.84 -41.82 48.78
CA ALA A 778 19.18 -42.35 50.09
C ALA A 778 18.11 -43.34 50.61
N PRO A 779 18.48 -44.57 51.02
CA PRO A 779 19.82 -45.16 50.94
C PRO A 779 20.21 -45.61 49.53
N ALA A 780 21.51 -45.50 49.21
CA ALA A 780 22.06 -45.87 47.91
C ALA A 780 22.37 -47.37 47.78
N LEU A 781 22.54 -48.07 48.90
CA LEU A 781 22.68 -49.51 48.94
C LEU A 781 21.63 -50.13 49.89
N ILE A 782 20.81 -51.03 49.38
CA ILE A 782 19.75 -51.71 50.14
C ILE A 782 20.05 -53.21 50.15
N VAL A 783 20.37 -53.77 51.32
CA VAL A 783 20.62 -55.21 51.50
C VAL A 783 19.56 -55.78 52.43
N THR A 784 18.47 -56.34 51.88
CA THR A 784 17.35 -56.80 52.69
C THR A 784 16.75 -58.13 52.27
N ASN A 785 16.19 -58.88 53.23
CA ASN A 785 15.46 -60.13 52.98
C ASN A 785 16.27 -61.24 52.29
N ASN A 786 17.59 -61.31 52.49
CA ASN A 786 18.43 -62.34 51.87
C ASN A 786 18.60 -63.54 52.80
N ARG A 787 17.81 -64.60 52.56
CA ARG A 787 17.78 -65.81 53.41
C ARG A 787 18.98 -66.74 53.25
N LYS A 788 19.83 -66.56 52.24
CA LYS A 788 21.06 -67.36 52.05
C LYS A 788 22.34 -66.57 52.31
N LEU A 789 22.23 -65.27 52.55
CA LEU A 789 23.39 -64.40 52.69
C LEU A 789 24.08 -64.64 54.04
N ILE A 790 25.33 -65.10 53.97
CA ILE A 790 26.16 -65.46 55.13
C ILE A 790 27.30 -64.45 55.29
N ASP A 791 27.94 -64.03 54.21
CA ASP A 791 29.14 -63.17 54.23
C ASP A 791 28.87 -61.82 53.54
N ILE A 792 29.01 -60.72 54.31
CA ILE A 792 28.91 -59.35 53.79
C ILE A 792 30.19 -58.55 54.01
N TYR A 793 31.32 -59.21 54.32
CA TYR A 793 32.57 -58.49 54.60
C TYR A 793 33.07 -57.69 53.40
N ALA A 794 32.70 -58.09 52.18
CA ALA A 794 32.95 -57.34 50.96
C ALA A 794 32.50 -55.87 51.03
N LEU A 795 31.45 -55.56 51.81
CA LEU A 795 30.96 -54.18 51.99
C LEU A 795 32.05 -53.24 52.52
N THR A 796 32.97 -53.70 53.36
CA THR A 796 34.01 -52.83 53.93
C THR A 796 35.03 -52.34 52.89
N THR A 797 35.02 -52.92 51.68
CA THR A 797 35.88 -52.53 50.56
C THR A 797 35.20 -51.56 49.59
N MET A 798 33.91 -51.31 49.76
CA MET A 798 33.10 -50.44 48.91
C MET A 798 33.20 -48.99 49.35
N ASP A 799 32.97 -48.11 48.39
CA ASP A 799 32.78 -46.69 48.61
C ASP A 799 31.34 -46.30 48.26
N ILE A 800 30.67 -45.53 49.12
CA ILE A 800 29.25 -45.21 48.97
C ILE A 800 29.06 -43.73 49.27
N GLU A 801 28.68 -42.97 48.26
CA GLU A 801 28.36 -41.55 48.36
C GLU A 801 26.86 -41.35 48.20
N SER A 802 26.16 -40.93 49.25
CA SER A 802 24.76 -40.50 49.18
C SER A 802 24.38 -39.65 50.40
N LYS A 803 23.19 -39.03 50.35
CA LYS A 803 22.56 -38.47 51.55
C LYS A 803 22.42 -39.58 52.61
N ALA A 804 22.50 -39.21 53.89
CA ALA A 804 22.32 -40.18 54.97
C ALA A 804 20.85 -40.61 55.08
N PRO A 805 20.55 -41.90 55.41
CA PRO A 805 21.50 -43.00 55.58
C PRO A 805 22.04 -43.51 54.23
N GLN A 806 23.33 -43.85 54.16
CA GLN A 806 23.95 -44.23 52.88
C GLN A 806 23.64 -45.68 52.46
N LEU A 807 23.45 -46.56 53.44
CA LEU A 807 23.00 -47.94 53.18
C LEU A 807 22.03 -48.43 54.24
N LYS A 808 21.28 -49.47 53.90
CA LYS A 808 20.35 -50.16 54.78
C LYS A 808 20.59 -51.67 54.73
N VAL A 809 20.93 -52.27 55.87
CA VAL A 809 21.07 -53.72 56.03
C VAL A 809 20.00 -54.20 57.02
N LYS A 810 19.05 -55.02 56.56
CA LYS A 810 17.95 -55.49 57.42
C LYS A 810 17.44 -56.87 57.00
N ASP A 811 16.90 -57.65 57.93
CA ASP A 811 16.17 -58.89 57.62
C ASP A 811 17.03 -59.95 56.88
N ASN A 812 18.29 -60.12 57.30
CA ASN A 812 19.25 -61.10 56.75
C ASN A 812 19.72 -62.08 57.85
N PRO A 813 18.99 -63.19 58.11
CA PRO A 813 19.09 -63.96 59.37
C PRO A 813 20.36 -64.81 59.56
N TYR A 814 21.17 -65.01 58.51
CA TYR A 814 22.33 -65.91 58.56
C TYR A 814 23.68 -65.22 58.37
N ILE A 815 23.72 -63.88 58.35
CA ILE A 815 24.98 -63.14 58.30
C ILE A 815 25.85 -63.54 59.47
N CYS A 816 27.05 -64.05 59.21
CA CYS A 816 27.91 -64.61 60.25
C CYS A 816 29.40 -64.42 59.97
N HIS A 817 30.05 -63.72 60.90
CA HIS A 817 31.48 -63.35 60.84
C HIS A 817 32.20 -63.70 62.14
N ASN A 818 33.53 -63.83 62.10
CA ASN A 818 34.32 -63.93 63.33
C ASN A 818 34.30 -62.60 64.12
N VAL A 819 34.71 -62.64 65.39
CA VAL A 819 34.61 -61.47 66.29
C VAL A 819 35.42 -60.26 65.81
N ALA A 820 36.56 -60.48 65.15
CA ALA A 820 37.38 -59.39 64.63
C ALA A 820 36.70 -58.68 63.44
N GLU A 821 36.18 -59.47 62.50
CA GLU A 821 35.43 -58.97 61.34
C GLU A 821 34.14 -58.26 61.75
N ARG A 822 33.39 -58.77 62.75
CA ARG A 822 32.18 -58.12 63.28
C ARG A 822 32.45 -56.70 63.73
N LYS A 823 33.49 -56.47 64.54
CA LYS A 823 33.82 -55.13 65.05
C LYS A 823 34.18 -54.15 63.93
N LEU A 824 34.90 -54.60 62.91
CA LEU A 824 35.26 -53.77 61.76
C LEU A 824 34.02 -53.42 60.93
N LEU A 825 33.16 -54.39 60.69
CA LEU A 825 31.94 -54.24 59.91
C LEU A 825 30.92 -53.35 60.64
N GLU A 826 30.71 -53.54 61.94
CA GLU A 826 29.86 -52.67 62.78
C GLU A 826 30.33 -51.22 62.74
N LYS A 827 31.65 -50.98 62.88
CA LYS A 827 32.24 -49.64 62.79
C LYS A 827 32.01 -49.02 61.41
N TRP A 828 32.22 -49.79 60.34
CA TRP A 828 32.03 -49.33 58.96
C TRP A 828 30.57 -49.01 58.64
N LEU A 829 29.63 -49.81 59.14
CA LEU A 829 28.18 -49.61 59.00
C LEU A 829 27.68 -48.40 59.80
N LEU A 830 28.17 -48.22 61.03
CA LEU A 830 27.77 -47.11 61.90
C LEU A 830 28.17 -45.75 61.31
N GLN A 831 29.36 -45.65 60.69
CA GLN A 831 29.80 -44.46 59.96
C GLN A 831 28.85 -44.05 58.83
N ARG A 832 27.98 -44.96 58.40
CA ARG A 832 27.03 -44.79 57.30
C ARG A 832 25.57 -44.88 57.76
N GLN A 833 25.34 -44.76 59.07
CA GLN A 833 24.04 -44.82 59.74
C GLN A 833 23.26 -46.12 59.48
N SER A 834 23.97 -47.24 59.43
CA SER A 834 23.40 -48.57 59.26
C SER A 834 23.86 -49.51 60.37
N THR A 835 23.10 -50.59 60.60
CA THR A 835 23.41 -51.63 61.59
C THR A 835 23.11 -52.99 60.98
N VAL A 836 23.69 -54.05 61.54
CA VAL A 836 23.43 -55.43 61.11
C VAL A 836 23.27 -56.34 62.33
N GLU A 837 22.41 -57.35 62.21
CA GLU A 837 22.30 -58.43 63.19
C GLU A 837 23.14 -59.63 62.76
N PHE A 838 24.04 -60.10 63.64
CA PHE A 838 24.88 -61.27 63.36
C PHE A 838 24.27 -62.54 63.92
N SER A 839 24.22 -63.58 63.09
CA SER A 839 23.99 -64.95 63.51
C SER A 839 25.23 -65.51 64.23
N ASN A 840 25.04 -66.36 65.22
CA ASN A 840 26.14 -67.10 65.88
C ASN A 840 26.36 -68.50 65.28
N ARG A 841 25.56 -68.90 64.29
CA ARG A 841 25.54 -70.28 63.76
C ARG A 841 26.85 -70.74 63.09
N CYS A 842 27.66 -69.83 62.56
CA CYS A 842 28.94 -70.19 61.92
C CYS A 842 30.12 -70.27 62.90
N LEU A 843 29.98 -69.78 64.15
CA LEU A 843 31.06 -69.76 65.12
C LEU A 843 31.39 -71.20 65.55
N LYS A 844 32.68 -71.55 65.53
CA LYS A 844 33.16 -72.89 65.89
C LYS A 844 34.10 -72.84 67.09
N SER A 845 34.14 -73.95 67.82
CA SER A 845 35.21 -74.24 68.78
C SER A 845 36.34 -74.96 68.05
N CYS A 846 37.59 -74.55 68.26
CA CYS A 846 38.78 -75.16 67.64
C CYS A 846 39.68 -75.75 68.72
N PRO A 847 40.50 -76.76 68.39
CA PRO A 847 41.44 -77.33 69.34
C PRO A 847 42.57 -76.35 69.70
N GLY A 848 43.03 -76.40 70.95
CA GLY A 848 44.26 -75.72 71.40
C GLY A 848 45.52 -76.41 70.88
N GLY A 849 46.64 -75.69 70.84
CA GLY A 849 47.92 -76.18 70.36
C GLY A 849 49.05 -75.15 70.53
N THR A 850 50.24 -75.47 70.03
CA THR A 850 51.38 -74.55 70.05
C THR A 850 51.26 -73.53 68.92
N VAL A 851 51.25 -72.24 69.27
CA VAL A 851 51.14 -71.13 68.31
C VAL A 851 52.37 -71.09 67.40
N SER A 852 52.17 -71.54 66.17
CA SER A 852 53.11 -71.51 65.06
C SER A 852 52.41 -70.93 63.82
N PRO A 853 53.14 -70.48 62.79
CA PRO A 853 52.53 -70.08 61.52
C PRO A 853 51.61 -71.16 60.94
N THR A 854 52.01 -72.44 61.03
CA THR A 854 51.20 -73.58 60.58
C THR A 854 49.92 -73.77 61.40
N TYR A 855 49.99 -73.59 62.73
CA TYR A 855 48.80 -73.66 63.59
C TYR A 855 47.82 -72.52 63.27
N LEU A 856 48.32 -71.29 63.13
CA LEU A 856 47.49 -70.13 62.79
C LEU A 856 46.88 -70.24 61.38
N ALA A 857 47.62 -70.78 60.41
CA ALA A 857 47.13 -71.02 59.05
C ALA A 857 46.03 -72.09 58.99
N ASN A 858 46.07 -73.09 59.89
CA ASN A 858 45.08 -74.16 59.97
C ASN A 858 43.92 -73.86 60.93
N LEU A 859 43.97 -72.74 61.65
CA LEU A 859 42.88 -72.33 62.54
C LEU A 859 41.66 -71.94 61.70
N HIS A 860 40.50 -72.52 62.00
CA HIS A 860 39.29 -72.26 61.24
C HIS A 860 38.91 -70.77 61.29
N LYS A 861 38.55 -70.15 60.16
CA LYS A 861 38.28 -68.68 60.09
C LYS A 861 37.17 -68.16 61.02
N HIS A 862 36.25 -69.04 61.41
CA HIS A 862 35.17 -68.76 62.37
C HIS A 862 35.45 -69.32 63.78
N CYS A 863 36.72 -69.58 64.10
CA CYS A 863 37.11 -69.97 65.43
C CYS A 863 36.79 -68.86 66.43
N ASN A 864 35.89 -69.14 67.35
CA ASN A 864 35.51 -68.20 68.39
C ASN A 864 36.00 -68.64 69.77
N VAL A 865 36.18 -69.95 69.96
CA VAL A 865 36.60 -70.56 71.22
C VAL A 865 37.74 -71.53 70.91
N ILE A 866 38.82 -71.45 71.68
CA ILE A 866 39.87 -72.47 71.69
C ILE A 866 39.58 -73.44 72.83
N ASN A 867 39.50 -74.73 72.52
CA ASN A 867 39.27 -75.80 73.46
C ASN A 867 40.58 -76.60 73.65
N GLY A 868 41.20 -76.45 74.82
CA GLY A 868 42.52 -76.97 75.15
C GLY A 868 43.56 -75.87 75.41
N ASN A 869 44.80 -76.26 75.74
CA ASN A 869 45.87 -75.32 76.06
C ASN A 869 46.43 -74.65 74.80
N LEU A 870 46.54 -73.33 74.82
CA LEU A 870 47.24 -72.55 73.80
C LEU A 870 48.67 -72.29 74.29
N MET A 871 49.67 -72.98 73.73
CA MET A 871 51.06 -72.82 74.14
C MET A 871 51.79 -71.84 73.23
N ILE A 872 52.36 -70.78 73.80
CA ILE A 872 53.13 -69.77 73.07
C ILE A 872 54.57 -69.88 73.56
N THR A 873 55.49 -70.39 72.74
CA THR A 873 56.88 -70.65 73.13
C THR A 873 57.86 -69.99 72.14
N GLY A 874 58.97 -69.41 72.63
CA GLY A 874 60.09 -68.95 71.77
C GLY A 874 59.94 -67.57 71.11
N ILE A 875 59.30 -66.59 71.75
CA ILE A 875 59.20 -65.22 71.20
C ILE A 875 60.49 -64.43 71.50
N THR A 876 61.37 -64.28 70.51
CA THR A 876 62.46 -63.29 70.52
C THR A 876 62.09 -62.07 69.67
N LYS A 877 62.64 -60.90 70.05
CA LYS A 877 62.24 -59.55 69.58
C LYS A 877 62.32 -59.29 68.06
N ASN A 878 62.81 -60.23 67.25
CA ASN A 878 63.10 -60.05 65.82
C ASN A 878 62.24 -60.91 64.86
N ASN A 879 61.18 -61.59 65.33
CA ASN A 879 60.21 -62.21 64.41
C ASN A 879 59.17 -61.16 63.96
N ALA A 880 59.39 -60.56 62.80
CA ALA A 880 58.53 -59.52 62.20
C ALA A 880 57.09 -59.98 61.81
N GLY A 881 56.64 -61.16 62.26
CA GLY A 881 55.31 -61.72 61.94
C GLY A 881 54.30 -61.77 63.09
N LEU A 882 54.70 -61.47 64.33
CA LEU A 882 53.80 -61.53 65.51
C LEU A 882 53.91 -60.25 66.34
N ASN A 883 53.23 -59.18 65.89
CA ASN A 883 53.09 -57.96 66.67
C ASN A 883 52.06 -58.16 67.79
N MET A 884 52.51 -58.64 68.96
CA MET A 884 51.66 -58.88 70.15
C MET A 884 51.22 -57.60 70.90
N GLY A 885 51.49 -56.41 70.36
CA GLY A 885 51.16 -55.13 71.01
C GLY A 885 49.66 -54.81 71.13
N SER A 886 48.78 -55.57 70.50
CA SER A 886 47.32 -55.33 70.50
C SER A 886 46.50 -56.31 71.35
N TRP A 887 47.09 -57.41 71.84
CA TRP A 887 46.35 -58.45 72.59
C TRP A 887 46.07 -58.10 74.06
N TRP A 888 46.80 -57.14 74.65
CA TRP A 888 46.67 -56.77 76.07
C TRP A 888 46.46 -55.27 76.33
N ARG A 889 45.62 -54.61 75.52
CA ARG A 889 45.05 -53.30 75.88
C ARG A 889 43.53 -53.34 75.86
N ASN A 890 42.96 -54.09 76.79
CA ASN A 890 41.67 -53.72 77.36
C ASN A 890 41.90 -53.32 78.82
N LYS A 891 41.76 -52.01 79.07
CA LYS A 891 41.68 -51.42 80.40
C LYS A 891 40.48 -52.01 81.14
N ARG A 892 40.71 -52.43 82.39
CA ARG A 892 39.79 -52.42 83.55
C ARG A 892 38.30 -52.56 83.22
N ALA A 893 37.78 -53.79 83.31
CA ALA A 893 36.40 -54.01 83.72
C ALA A 893 36.41 -54.35 85.21
N ASN A 894 35.64 -53.59 85.98
CA ASN A 894 35.36 -53.84 87.38
C ASN A 894 34.65 -55.20 87.53
N VAL A 895 35.08 -55.91 88.56
CA VAL A 895 34.37 -57.01 89.21
C VAL A 895 33.15 -56.43 89.94
N ILE A 896 32.02 -57.15 89.90
CA ILE A 896 31.15 -57.59 91.04
C ILE A 896 29.72 -57.84 90.50
N PRO A 897 29.01 -58.92 90.91
CA PRO A 897 29.43 -60.21 91.46
C PRO A 897 29.37 -61.34 90.44
#